data_AF-A0A2W4LPT3-F1
#
_entry.id   AF-A0A2W4LPT3-F1
#
_cell.length_a   1.000
_cell.length_b   1.000
_cell.length_c   1.000
_cell.angle_alpha   90.00
_cell.angle_beta   90.00
_cell.angle_gamma   90.00
#
_symmetry.space_group_name_H-M   'P 1'
#
loop_
_entity.id
_entity.type
_entity.pdbx_description
1 polymer ?
#
loop_
_entity_poly.entity_id
_entity_poly.type
_entity_poly.pdbx_seq_one_letter_code
_entity_poly.pdbx_strand_id
1 'polypeptide(L)'
;MFPSDFTKSVKKLVEDIKTEEIDVVIGIPFINEKETLEKLLKTAQNSVLSKGDKKIIFCAADPAGKEIVEGLRACEKDGIYCFAMPEAAKGKGFSIRAIFEVARLLESDVVLLEADLESGEKGITSRCIENLYKPVARGYDMAVASFARSPFEETTGKLFVSPLLAAFYGTSISDPLGGVCALSHDLVEDLCKEFDQHTELLGGYGITPWLVMAALKWGKKICEVKLGPKLSAPSLYQKRNVVFKAVARTVFECILRDEELWPEDLLVRKPDVFEMDGEIEPEAPWEELNIETYLESFKKNFQRYEQLLDLVLDKETKEALKEISAREKSDFEFSAELWSRVALELLTAFATNEKVLKEDIIDALAGIYDGRIVGYAKEILELDSALKKIGVDEREIVDSKAQILIRAQEKAFLNEKKSFKVSFDKKREGTRPLITPLDYLEFVPGVPIVLPKRLKGYRGREIFPKEIFKKLQGKYSLAFEGYIKNVLGIKEESPERIAEGFANFLGELEKAVDRIFPGDLHSEEGLNEVCRRIFELFPHRKVLGVKWEVLRKLLYEFPPRNLLVRFNFRNMRELMDNLDVRDALTLAQFTESPEYFNHIYEWLQDNLRPDSFEEVELRPLVLDRKKIPVLNDWADISRYSRLTARIAVVGLGKGMGGKYPKLRYFTRLAKSIIEAEHYSIIWKIYARERREVGQKFVNSITKHYGREIFSAHRIFENWHHRELAARLKELARNLKDAGRIEEGDYIYKMAEGHGLGLTLEDGTYLPCSAWTWASFSFKGGEGVPTPLSLHVERDWFSHDLMEEIYKEMGYDTDEILNQVFQLISLGRENQDLLDILLGIKPPKEEVVVQELEEWPPAGKLERYEKNPILSPIREHWWESKYVLNAAALRLKDKVYLLYRAYGQDEVSRIGLAITDGYNVLERLKHPIFVPETKEEIKGCEDPRVVVIDDEIVMLYTAYDGVVAQIAAASISVEDFLNRNFDRWKRKGLAFPGIWDKDAILFPEKIKGNYAIYHRIEPSIWVAYSEKLAFPWPHEGHKIIMGPRSGMMWDSLKIGAGAQPIKTEFGWLLIYHGVDQEMVYRLGVVLADFDDPGRVLYRSPNPILSPEEEYEVGKKGESWVPNVVFTCGAVPAEEKEILGENDEILVYYGAADTSICLAKGRVGDLIPEEVRRRLKGNI
;
A
#
# COMPACT_ATOMS: atom_id res chain seq x y z
N MET A 1 -23.40 7.30 -4.40
CA MET A 1 -24.79 7.34 -3.90
C MET A 1 -25.45 5.96 -3.84
N PHE A 2 -25.04 4.96 -4.63
CA PHE A 2 -25.66 3.63 -4.63
C PHE A 2 -25.48 2.82 -3.30
N PRO A 3 -24.32 2.78 -2.63
CA PRO A 3 -24.14 1.88 -1.47
C PRO A 3 -24.97 2.27 -0.24
N SER A 4 -25.11 3.57 0.04
CA SER A 4 -25.70 4.04 1.31
C SER A 4 -27.21 3.86 1.41
N ASP A 5 -27.95 4.06 0.31
CA ASP A 5 -29.42 3.97 0.32
C ASP A 5 -29.94 2.55 0.07
N PHE A 6 -29.18 1.74 -0.68
CA PHE A 6 -29.42 0.30 -0.83
C PHE A 6 -29.25 -0.43 0.50
N THR A 7 -28.11 -0.22 1.19
CA THR A 7 -27.82 -0.87 2.47
C THR A 7 -28.86 -0.51 3.53
N LYS A 8 -29.34 0.74 3.57
CA LYS A 8 -30.44 1.15 4.46
C LYS A 8 -31.74 0.40 4.16
N SER A 9 -32.06 0.20 2.88
CA SER A 9 -33.28 -0.50 2.46
C SER A 9 -33.26 -1.98 2.82
N VAL A 10 -32.11 -2.65 2.63
CA VAL A 10 -31.92 -4.04 3.06
C VAL A 10 -31.89 -4.14 4.59
N LYS A 11 -31.21 -3.22 5.29
CA LYS A 11 -31.21 -3.16 6.76
C LYS A 11 -32.62 -3.09 7.34
N LYS A 12 -33.47 -2.23 6.80
CA LYS A 12 -34.88 -2.12 7.23
C LYS A 12 -35.64 -3.44 7.05
N LEU A 13 -35.43 -4.13 5.92
CA LEU A 13 -36.03 -5.44 5.68
C LEU A 13 -35.54 -6.49 6.70
N VAL A 14 -34.25 -6.47 7.03
CA VAL A 14 -33.67 -7.39 8.02
C VAL A 14 -34.15 -7.09 9.45
N GLU A 15 -34.36 -5.82 9.81
CA GLU A 15 -34.95 -5.43 11.10
C GLU A 15 -36.34 -6.07 11.30
N ASP A 16 -37.14 -6.18 10.25
CA ASP A 16 -38.46 -6.83 10.28
C ASP A 16 -38.36 -8.38 10.39
N ILE A 17 -37.23 -8.98 10.01
CA ILE A 17 -36.94 -10.43 10.11
C ILE A 17 -36.42 -10.80 11.51
N LYS A 18 -35.81 -9.85 12.23
CA LYS A 18 -34.95 -10.04 13.41
C LYS A 18 -35.67 -10.44 14.70
N THR A 19 -36.41 -11.53 14.66
CA THR A 19 -37.12 -12.10 15.82
C THR A 19 -36.44 -13.33 16.41
N GLU A 20 -35.62 -14.04 15.62
CA GLU A 20 -34.85 -15.22 16.03
C GLU A 20 -33.50 -15.30 15.29
N GLU A 21 -32.58 -16.12 15.80
CA GLU A 21 -31.28 -16.44 15.21
C GLU A 21 -31.46 -17.28 13.93
N ILE A 22 -30.86 -16.86 12.81
CA ILE A 22 -30.95 -17.55 11.51
C ILE A 22 -29.55 -18.06 11.15
N ASP A 23 -29.42 -19.36 10.92
CA ASP A 23 -28.14 -20.00 10.60
C ASP A 23 -27.83 -19.94 9.11
N VAL A 24 -28.85 -20.09 8.25
CA VAL A 24 -28.67 -20.18 6.79
C VAL A 24 -29.68 -19.35 6.00
N VAL A 25 -29.20 -18.59 5.03
CA VAL A 25 -30.01 -17.90 4.01
C VAL A 25 -29.95 -18.68 2.70
N ILE A 26 -31.07 -19.24 2.26
CA ILE A 26 -31.20 -19.79 0.90
C ILE A 26 -31.53 -18.64 -0.05
N GLY A 27 -30.53 -18.18 -0.78
CA GLY A 27 -30.62 -17.04 -1.71
C GLY A 27 -31.00 -17.46 -3.13
N ILE A 28 -31.98 -16.78 -3.72
CA ILE A 28 -32.43 -17.03 -5.10
C ILE A 28 -32.49 -15.71 -5.88
N PRO A 29 -31.47 -15.37 -6.69
CA PRO A 29 -31.54 -14.24 -7.61
C PRO A 29 -32.39 -14.61 -8.84
N PHE A 30 -33.28 -13.72 -9.27
CA PHE A 30 -34.16 -13.95 -10.42
C PHE A 30 -34.45 -12.67 -11.22
N ILE A 31 -34.89 -12.82 -12.47
CA ILE A 31 -35.25 -11.74 -13.38
C ILE A 31 -36.75 -11.79 -13.71
N ASN A 32 -37.22 -12.89 -14.32
CA ASN A 32 -38.62 -13.04 -14.74
C ASN A 32 -39.13 -14.49 -14.75
N GLU A 33 -38.41 -15.41 -14.10
CA GLU A 33 -38.61 -16.86 -14.13
C GLU A 33 -39.75 -17.35 -13.20
N LYS A 34 -40.98 -16.86 -13.40
CA LYS A 34 -42.11 -17.10 -12.46
C LYS A 34 -42.40 -18.59 -12.21
N GLU A 35 -42.55 -19.39 -13.26
CA GLU A 35 -43.04 -20.78 -13.14
C GLU A 35 -42.02 -21.73 -12.50
N THR A 36 -40.73 -21.58 -12.81
CA THR A 36 -39.64 -22.37 -12.23
C THR A 36 -39.37 -21.95 -10.78
N LEU A 37 -39.45 -20.65 -10.49
CA LEU A 37 -39.28 -20.10 -9.14
C LEU A 37 -40.29 -20.69 -8.15
N GLU A 38 -41.58 -20.76 -8.51
CA GLU A 38 -42.62 -21.33 -7.62
C GLU A 38 -42.34 -22.79 -7.23
N LYS A 39 -41.80 -23.59 -8.15
CA LYS A 39 -41.41 -24.99 -7.87
C LYS A 39 -40.15 -25.06 -7.00
N LEU A 40 -39.15 -24.23 -7.30
CA LEU A 40 -37.90 -24.16 -6.55
C LEU A 40 -38.10 -23.73 -5.11
N LEU A 41 -39.01 -22.76 -4.87
CA LEU A 41 -39.37 -22.32 -3.52
C LEU A 41 -39.90 -23.46 -2.66
N LYS A 42 -40.77 -24.32 -3.21
CA LYS A 42 -41.27 -25.51 -2.48
C LYS A 42 -40.14 -26.49 -2.15
N THR A 43 -39.23 -26.74 -3.09
CA THR A 43 -38.06 -27.59 -2.88
C THR A 43 -37.14 -27.03 -1.79
N ALA A 44 -36.88 -25.72 -1.82
CA ALA A 44 -36.08 -25.01 -0.83
C ALA A 44 -36.73 -25.02 0.56
N GLN A 45 -38.06 -24.83 0.65
CA GLN A 45 -38.81 -24.93 1.91
C GLN A 45 -38.69 -26.33 2.53
N ASN A 46 -38.79 -27.38 1.71
CA ASN A 46 -38.75 -28.76 2.18
C ASN A 46 -37.35 -29.29 2.55
N SER A 47 -36.26 -28.54 2.29
CA SER A 47 -34.89 -28.97 2.65
C SER A 47 -34.63 -28.98 4.16
N VAL A 48 -33.84 -29.91 4.65
CA VAL A 48 -33.44 -30.00 6.07
C VAL A 48 -31.93 -29.97 6.18
N LEU A 49 -31.35 -28.76 6.20
CA LEU A 49 -29.91 -28.52 6.06
C LEU A 49 -29.07 -29.28 7.11
N SER A 50 -29.37 -29.05 8.40
CA SER A 50 -28.89 -29.87 9.52
C SER A 50 -29.94 -29.93 10.64
N LYS A 51 -29.73 -30.82 11.62
CA LYS A 51 -30.65 -31.00 12.75
C LYS A 51 -30.56 -29.81 13.71
N GLY A 52 -31.46 -28.85 13.56
CA GLY A 52 -31.60 -27.69 14.44
C GLY A 52 -31.36 -26.35 13.77
N ASP A 53 -30.78 -26.33 12.56
CA ASP A 53 -30.47 -25.11 11.82
C ASP A 53 -31.76 -24.38 11.42
N LYS A 54 -31.83 -23.09 11.73
CA LYS A 54 -32.90 -22.20 11.30
C LYS A 54 -32.51 -21.57 9.97
N LYS A 55 -33.44 -21.62 9.00
CA LYS A 55 -33.22 -21.08 7.67
C LYS A 55 -34.31 -20.13 7.25
N ILE A 56 -33.96 -19.21 6.36
CA ILE A 56 -34.91 -18.41 5.58
C ILE A 56 -34.62 -18.58 4.10
N ILE A 57 -35.61 -18.25 3.28
CA ILE A 57 -35.44 -18.16 1.82
C ILE A 57 -35.51 -16.68 1.45
N PHE A 58 -34.51 -16.19 0.72
CA PHE A 58 -34.43 -14.80 0.30
C PHE A 58 -34.35 -14.69 -1.23
N CYS A 59 -35.38 -14.11 -1.83
CA CYS A 59 -35.50 -13.94 -3.27
C CYS A 59 -35.14 -12.51 -3.68
N ALA A 60 -34.10 -12.34 -4.48
CA ALA A 60 -33.64 -11.02 -4.94
C ALA A 60 -33.92 -10.84 -6.44
N ALA A 61 -34.86 -9.95 -6.77
CA ALA A 61 -35.31 -9.72 -8.12
C ALA A 61 -34.54 -8.57 -8.80
N ASP A 62 -34.11 -8.78 -10.03
CA ASP A 62 -33.78 -7.68 -10.95
C ASP A 62 -34.98 -6.70 -11.06
N PRO A 63 -34.78 -5.41 -11.43
CA PRO A 63 -35.91 -4.47 -11.57
C PRO A 63 -37.06 -4.99 -12.45
N ALA A 64 -36.76 -5.82 -13.46
CA ALA A 64 -37.76 -6.45 -14.33
C ALA A 64 -38.68 -7.46 -13.61
N GLY A 65 -38.27 -8.01 -12.47
CA GLY A 65 -39.01 -9.02 -11.69
C GLY A 65 -39.95 -8.44 -10.63
N LYS A 66 -40.13 -7.11 -10.61
CA LYS A 66 -40.90 -6.40 -9.58
C LYS A 66 -42.35 -6.90 -9.43
N GLU A 67 -43.03 -7.22 -10.54
CA GLU A 67 -44.41 -7.74 -10.52
C GLU A 67 -44.48 -9.14 -9.86
N ILE A 68 -43.46 -9.97 -10.03
CA ILE A 68 -43.36 -11.29 -9.39
C ILE A 68 -43.16 -11.11 -7.88
N VAL A 69 -42.31 -10.17 -7.47
CA VAL A 69 -42.11 -9.82 -6.05
C VAL A 69 -43.43 -9.41 -5.40
N GLU A 70 -44.22 -8.54 -6.05
CA GLU A 70 -45.52 -8.10 -5.52
C GLU A 70 -46.50 -9.26 -5.31
N GLY A 71 -46.50 -10.26 -6.21
CA GLY A 71 -47.28 -11.48 -6.05
C GLY A 71 -46.77 -12.39 -4.92
N LEU A 72 -45.46 -12.46 -4.70
CA LEU A 72 -44.83 -13.29 -3.66
C LEU A 72 -44.90 -12.69 -2.25
N ARG A 73 -45.18 -11.38 -2.11
CA ARG A 73 -45.35 -10.73 -0.78
C ARG A 73 -46.44 -11.38 0.08
N ALA A 74 -47.43 -12.02 -0.53
CA ALA A 74 -48.44 -12.78 0.21
C ALA A 74 -47.86 -14.00 0.96
N CYS A 75 -46.68 -14.50 0.55
CA CYS A 75 -45.99 -15.66 1.11
C CYS A 75 -44.92 -15.27 2.18
N GLU A 76 -44.81 -13.98 2.54
CA GLU A 76 -43.82 -13.49 3.54
C GLU A 76 -43.98 -14.12 4.93
N LYS A 77 -45.15 -14.71 5.21
CA LYS A 77 -45.45 -15.40 6.47
C LYS A 77 -44.90 -16.83 6.56
N ASP A 78 -44.40 -17.39 5.45
CA ASP A 78 -43.91 -18.78 5.35
C ASP A 78 -42.38 -18.89 5.30
N GLY A 79 -41.66 -17.88 5.84
CA GLY A 79 -40.19 -17.84 5.87
C GLY A 79 -39.53 -17.52 4.52
N ILE A 80 -40.30 -16.98 3.57
CA ILE A 80 -39.83 -16.51 2.26
C ILE A 80 -39.86 -14.99 2.23
N TYR A 81 -38.73 -14.34 1.98
CA TYR A 81 -38.63 -12.89 1.87
C TYR A 81 -38.23 -12.49 0.46
N CYS A 82 -38.77 -11.39 -0.05
CA CYS A 82 -38.51 -10.93 -1.41
C CYS A 82 -38.07 -9.48 -1.44
N PHE A 83 -37.09 -9.17 -2.28
CA PHE A 83 -36.59 -7.81 -2.50
C PHE A 83 -36.44 -7.53 -3.99
N ALA A 84 -37.01 -6.42 -4.46
CA ALA A 84 -36.81 -5.95 -5.83
C ALA A 84 -35.70 -4.89 -5.86
N MET A 85 -34.70 -5.10 -6.70
CA MET A 85 -33.61 -4.15 -6.89
C MET A 85 -34.14 -2.84 -7.49
N PRO A 86 -33.56 -1.67 -7.12
CA PRO A 86 -33.90 -0.40 -7.74
C PRO A 86 -33.39 -0.33 -9.20
N GLU A 87 -33.98 0.52 -10.04
CA GLU A 87 -33.63 0.65 -11.47
C GLU A 87 -32.13 0.93 -11.73
N ALA A 88 -31.45 1.60 -10.80
CA ALA A 88 -30.02 1.88 -10.91
C ALA A 88 -29.12 0.63 -10.68
N ALA A 89 -29.69 -0.52 -10.31
CA ALA A 89 -29.00 -1.72 -9.84
C ALA A 89 -29.43 -2.97 -10.62
N LYS A 90 -29.21 -2.94 -11.93
CA LYS A 90 -29.64 -4.00 -12.84
C LYS A 90 -28.56 -5.08 -12.98
N GLY A 91 -28.96 -6.34 -12.89
CA GLY A 91 -28.10 -7.50 -13.16
C GLY A 91 -27.98 -8.49 -11.99
N LYS A 92 -27.62 -9.74 -12.35
CA LYS A 92 -27.51 -10.88 -11.43
C LYS A 92 -26.59 -10.59 -10.23
N GLY A 93 -25.48 -9.90 -10.45
CA GLY A 93 -24.52 -9.60 -9.40
C GLY A 93 -25.06 -8.69 -8.31
N PHE A 94 -25.90 -7.70 -8.65
CA PHE A 94 -26.57 -6.86 -7.66
C PHE A 94 -27.59 -7.65 -6.83
N SER A 95 -28.33 -8.56 -7.45
CA SER A 95 -29.24 -9.46 -6.72
C SER A 95 -28.49 -10.38 -5.75
N ILE A 96 -27.34 -10.92 -6.17
CA ILE A 96 -26.46 -11.72 -5.29
C ILE A 96 -25.90 -10.86 -4.14
N ARG A 97 -25.46 -9.62 -4.43
CA ARG A 97 -24.99 -8.67 -3.41
C ARG A 97 -26.05 -8.38 -2.35
N ALA A 98 -27.33 -8.33 -2.73
CA ALA A 98 -28.44 -8.18 -1.78
C ALA A 98 -28.64 -9.41 -0.89
N ILE A 99 -28.56 -10.61 -1.46
CA ILE A 99 -28.57 -11.87 -0.70
C ILE A 99 -27.42 -11.88 0.31
N PHE A 100 -26.21 -11.52 -0.12
CA PHE A 100 -25.04 -11.46 0.75
C PHE A 100 -25.19 -10.39 1.83
N GLU A 101 -25.77 -9.23 1.53
CA GLU A 101 -26.01 -8.20 2.55
C GLU A 101 -26.98 -8.68 3.63
N VAL A 102 -28.04 -9.39 3.25
CA VAL A 102 -28.98 -9.98 4.20
C VAL A 102 -28.29 -11.00 5.09
N ALA A 103 -27.54 -11.92 4.49
CA ALA A 103 -26.79 -12.93 5.23
C ALA A 103 -25.74 -12.31 6.16
N ARG A 104 -25.03 -11.26 5.71
CA ARG A 104 -24.07 -10.50 6.52
C ARG A 104 -24.73 -9.83 7.72
N LEU A 105 -25.94 -9.27 7.56
CA LEU A 105 -26.68 -8.62 8.65
C LEU A 105 -27.33 -9.60 9.63
N LEU A 106 -27.63 -10.82 9.16
CA LEU A 106 -28.16 -11.93 9.96
C LEU A 106 -27.05 -12.81 10.56
N GLU A 107 -25.79 -12.62 10.15
CA GLU A 107 -24.64 -13.45 10.53
C GLU A 107 -24.82 -14.93 10.12
N SER A 108 -25.40 -15.15 8.94
CA SER A 108 -25.78 -16.47 8.43
C SER A 108 -24.89 -16.94 7.27
N ASP A 109 -24.76 -18.25 7.13
CA ASP A 109 -24.23 -18.86 5.92
C ASP A 109 -25.21 -18.68 4.74
N VAL A 110 -24.73 -18.86 3.51
CA VAL A 110 -25.55 -18.72 2.29
C VAL A 110 -25.58 -20.01 1.50
N VAL A 111 -26.76 -20.40 1.02
CA VAL A 111 -26.92 -21.35 -0.08
C VAL A 111 -27.53 -20.61 -1.26
N LEU A 112 -26.75 -20.39 -2.31
CA LEU A 112 -27.17 -19.71 -3.53
C LEU A 112 -27.70 -20.73 -4.53
N LEU A 113 -28.91 -20.50 -5.05
CA LEU A 113 -29.55 -21.31 -6.09
C LEU A 113 -29.86 -20.44 -7.32
N GLU A 114 -30.11 -21.05 -8.48
CA GLU A 114 -30.54 -20.33 -9.68
C GLU A 114 -32.05 -20.51 -9.92
N ALA A 115 -32.75 -19.44 -10.28
CA ALA A 115 -34.21 -19.44 -10.41
C ALA A 115 -34.75 -20.26 -11.60
N ASP A 116 -33.89 -20.60 -12.56
CA ASP A 116 -34.21 -21.39 -13.76
C ASP A 116 -33.99 -22.90 -13.58
N LEU A 117 -33.59 -23.35 -12.38
CA LEU A 117 -33.45 -24.78 -12.06
C LEU A 117 -34.80 -25.49 -12.04
N GLU A 118 -34.96 -26.55 -12.85
CA GLU A 118 -36.11 -27.44 -12.71
C GLU A 118 -36.06 -28.24 -11.41
N SER A 119 -37.20 -28.33 -10.72
CA SER A 119 -37.38 -29.10 -9.48
C SER A 119 -38.25 -30.35 -9.74
N GLY A 120 -37.84 -31.51 -9.21
CA GLY A 120 -38.56 -32.78 -9.37
C GLY A 120 -37.63 -34.00 -9.32
N GLU A 121 -38.13 -35.19 -9.69
CA GLU A 121 -37.37 -36.47 -9.64
C GLU A 121 -36.09 -36.46 -10.50
N LYS A 122 -36.04 -35.65 -11.57
CA LYS A 122 -34.90 -35.51 -12.48
C LYS A 122 -34.13 -34.18 -12.35
N GLY A 123 -34.52 -33.31 -11.41
CA GLY A 123 -33.98 -31.96 -11.24
C GLY A 123 -33.36 -31.73 -9.85
N ILE A 124 -33.30 -30.46 -9.40
CA ILE A 124 -32.81 -30.17 -8.05
C ILE A 124 -33.82 -30.65 -6.99
N THR A 125 -33.33 -31.38 -6.00
CA THR A 125 -34.14 -31.91 -4.88
C THR A 125 -33.74 -31.26 -3.56
N SER A 126 -34.59 -31.39 -2.54
CA SER A 126 -34.29 -30.92 -1.19
C SER A 126 -32.99 -31.51 -0.65
N ARG A 127 -32.70 -32.79 -0.94
CA ARG A 127 -31.45 -33.48 -0.57
C ARG A 127 -30.21 -32.88 -1.26
N CYS A 128 -30.35 -32.37 -2.49
CA CYS A 128 -29.25 -31.68 -3.17
C CYS A 128 -28.86 -30.39 -2.44
N ILE A 129 -29.85 -29.60 -2.00
CA ILE A 129 -29.62 -28.37 -1.23
C ILE A 129 -28.92 -28.68 0.10
N GLU A 130 -29.38 -29.73 0.81
CA GLU A 130 -28.75 -30.20 2.05
C GLU A 130 -27.29 -30.60 1.84
N ASN A 131 -27.01 -31.38 0.80
CA ASN A 131 -25.67 -31.85 0.49
C ASN A 131 -24.73 -30.73 0.03
N LEU A 132 -25.27 -29.69 -0.62
CA LEU A 132 -24.50 -28.51 -0.98
C LEU A 132 -24.05 -27.73 0.27
N TYR A 133 -24.89 -27.68 1.30
CA TYR A 133 -24.56 -26.98 2.56
C TYR A 133 -23.65 -27.77 3.50
N LYS A 134 -23.78 -29.10 3.55
CA LYS A 134 -23.04 -29.98 4.48
C LYS A 134 -21.52 -29.72 4.56
N PRO A 135 -20.78 -29.51 3.46
CA PRO A 135 -19.36 -29.18 3.56
C PRO A 135 -19.09 -27.87 4.29
N VAL A 136 -19.90 -26.82 4.04
CA VAL A 136 -19.76 -25.52 4.72
C VAL A 136 -20.01 -25.66 6.22
N ALA A 137 -21.03 -26.43 6.62
CA ALA A 137 -21.29 -26.78 8.02
C ALA A 137 -20.14 -27.59 8.67
N ARG A 138 -19.28 -28.23 7.87
CA ARG A 138 -18.10 -28.99 8.31
C ARG A 138 -16.79 -28.20 8.21
N GLY A 139 -16.87 -26.89 7.99
CA GLY A 139 -15.70 -26.00 8.01
C GLY A 139 -15.05 -25.74 6.64
N TYR A 140 -15.72 -26.07 5.53
CA TYR A 140 -15.36 -25.49 4.23
C TYR A 140 -15.87 -24.04 4.14
N ASP A 141 -15.16 -23.22 3.36
CA ASP A 141 -15.57 -21.84 3.12
C ASP A 141 -16.55 -21.74 1.95
N MET A 142 -16.35 -22.58 0.92
CA MET A 142 -17.16 -22.61 -0.28
C MET A 142 -17.41 -24.05 -0.74
N ALA A 143 -18.65 -24.34 -1.10
CA ALA A 143 -19.04 -25.57 -1.79
C ALA A 143 -19.65 -25.21 -3.15
N VAL A 144 -19.00 -25.62 -4.24
CA VAL A 144 -19.46 -25.34 -5.61
C VAL A 144 -20.21 -26.55 -6.14
N ALA A 145 -21.40 -26.35 -6.71
CA ALA A 145 -22.12 -27.43 -7.37
C ALA A 145 -21.44 -27.83 -8.68
N SER A 146 -21.28 -29.13 -8.90
CA SER A 146 -20.81 -29.73 -10.14
C SER A 146 -21.96 -30.51 -10.78
N PHE A 147 -22.51 -30.03 -11.89
CA PHE A 147 -23.62 -30.67 -12.58
C PHE A 147 -23.17 -31.53 -13.77
N ALA A 148 -23.89 -32.61 -14.04
CA ALA A 148 -23.83 -33.27 -15.34
C ALA A 148 -24.51 -32.38 -16.40
N ARG A 149 -23.83 -32.10 -17.51
CA ARG A 149 -24.28 -31.17 -18.58
C ARG A 149 -23.94 -31.71 -19.96
N SER A 150 -24.71 -31.29 -20.96
CA SER A 150 -24.37 -31.49 -22.37
C SER A 150 -22.95 -30.96 -22.66
N PRO A 151 -22.18 -31.59 -23.58
CA PRO A 151 -20.88 -31.07 -24.00
C PRO A 151 -20.90 -29.62 -24.54
N PHE A 152 -22.05 -29.13 -25.01
CA PHE A 152 -22.20 -27.82 -25.66
C PHE A 152 -22.79 -26.70 -24.79
N GLU A 153 -23.36 -27.04 -23.63
CA GLU A 153 -24.14 -26.09 -22.82
C GLU A 153 -23.24 -25.04 -22.14
N GLU A 154 -22.15 -25.48 -21.50
CA GLU A 154 -21.27 -24.62 -20.71
C GLU A 154 -19.85 -24.55 -21.27
N THR A 155 -19.75 -24.15 -22.53
CA THR A 155 -18.46 -24.04 -23.24
C THR A 155 -17.56 -22.96 -22.63
N THR A 156 -18.10 -21.83 -22.16
CA THR A 156 -17.29 -20.72 -21.64
C THR A 156 -16.53 -21.11 -20.37
N GLY A 157 -17.19 -21.78 -19.43
CA GLY A 157 -16.57 -22.32 -18.24
C GLY A 157 -15.50 -23.36 -18.57
N LYS A 158 -15.81 -24.29 -19.48
CA LYS A 158 -14.94 -25.45 -19.80
C LYS A 158 -13.77 -25.13 -20.72
N LEU A 159 -13.93 -24.24 -21.70
CA LEU A 159 -12.93 -23.96 -22.75
C LEU A 159 -12.14 -22.66 -22.52
N PHE A 160 -12.56 -21.82 -21.58
CA PHE A 160 -11.93 -20.52 -21.32
C PHE A 160 -11.65 -20.29 -19.83
N VAL A 161 -12.66 -20.30 -18.96
CA VAL A 161 -12.47 -19.94 -17.53
C VAL A 161 -11.65 -20.99 -16.78
N SER A 162 -12.03 -22.27 -16.82
CA SER A 162 -11.32 -23.34 -16.10
C SER A 162 -9.85 -23.48 -16.54
N PRO A 163 -9.52 -23.46 -17.85
CA PRO A 163 -8.13 -23.41 -18.31
C PRO A 163 -7.33 -22.21 -17.77
N LEU A 164 -7.96 -21.04 -17.66
CA LEU A 164 -7.32 -19.85 -17.08
C LEU A 164 -7.13 -19.97 -15.57
N LEU A 165 -8.09 -20.54 -14.83
CA LEU A 165 -7.94 -20.85 -13.40
C LEU A 165 -6.79 -21.85 -13.18
N ALA A 166 -6.70 -22.89 -14.00
CA ALA A 166 -5.61 -23.86 -13.93
C ALA A 166 -4.26 -23.18 -14.19
N ALA A 167 -4.17 -22.31 -15.21
CA ALA A 167 -2.95 -21.61 -15.56
C ALA A 167 -2.52 -20.59 -14.49
N PHE A 168 -3.43 -19.75 -13.99
CA PHE A 168 -3.09 -18.58 -13.17
C PHE A 168 -3.31 -18.75 -11.67
N TYR A 169 -4.16 -19.70 -11.24
CA TYR A 169 -4.44 -20.00 -9.83
C TYR A 169 -4.09 -21.44 -9.44
N GLY A 170 -3.55 -22.23 -10.35
CA GLY A 170 -3.11 -23.60 -10.08
C GLY A 170 -4.25 -24.53 -9.66
N THR A 171 -5.51 -24.21 -10.01
CA THR A 171 -6.69 -24.97 -9.59
C THR A 171 -7.64 -25.17 -10.77
N SER A 172 -8.08 -26.42 -11.00
CA SER A 172 -9.09 -26.76 -12.01
C SER A 172 -10.42 -27.03 -11.32
N ILE A 173 -11.46 -26.29 -11.72
CA ILE A 173 -12.83 -26.39 -11.21
C ILE A 173 -13.72 -26.86 -12.36
N SER A 174 -14.61 -27.80 -12.07
CA SER A 174 -15.44 -28.47 -13.07
C SER A 174 -16.55 -27.59 -13.65
N ASP A 175 -17.16 -26.73 -12.82
CA ASP A 175 -18.22 -25.80 -13.22
C ASP A 175 -17.97 -24.39 -12.64
N PRO A 176 -16.96 -23.65 -13.15
CA PRO A 176 -16.55 -22.37 -12.56
C PRO A 176 -17.56 -21.23 -12.79
N LEU A 177 -18.60 -21.46 -13.61
CA LEU A 177 -19.67 -20.50 -13.89
C LEU A 177 -21.03 -20.94 -13.32
N GLY A 178 -21.08 -22.04 -12.57
CA GLY A 178 -22.26 -22.47 -11.86
C GLY A 178 -22.64 -21.46 -10.78
N GLY A 179 -23.81 -20.82 -10.88
CA GLY A 179 -24.31 -19.90 -9.86
C GLY A 179 -24.87 -20.60 -8.61
N VAL A 180 -24.72 -21.92 -8.52
CA VAL A 180 -25.22 -22.74 -7.41
C VAL A 180 -24.06 -23.10 -6.49
N CYS A 181 -24.06 -22.55 -5.28
CA CYS A 181 -22.98 -22.78 -4.32
C CYS A 181 -23.47 -22.58 -2.87
N ALA A 182 -22.74 -23.10 -1.90
CA ALA A 182 -22.87 -22.71 -0.51
C ALA A 182 -21.62 -21.94 -0.06
N LEU A 183 -21.83 -20.93 0.78
CA LEU A 183 -20.81 -20.00 1.24
C LEU A 183 -20.92 -19.85 2.75
N SER A 184 -19.76 -19.89 3.37
CA SER A 184 -19.48 -19.50 4.74
C SER A 184 -19.88 -18.05 5.01
N HIS A 185 -20.45 -17.74 6.19
CA HIS A 185 -20.68 -16.35 6.59
C HIS A 185 -19.38 -15.52 6.52
N ASP A 186 -18.23 -16.07 6.96
CA ASP A 186 -16.94 -15.35 6.94
C ASP A 186 -16.58 -14.97 5.50
N LEU A 187 -16.78 -15.91 4.56
CA LEU A 187 -16.51 -15.67 3.16
C LEU A 187 -17.50 -14.64 2.58
N VAL A 188 -18.77 -14.69 2.95
CA VAL A 188 -19.77 -13.69 2.54
C VAL A 188 -19.39 -12.29 3.01
N GLU A 189 -18.89 -12.14 4.23
CA GLU A 189 -18.43 -10.85 4.75
C GLU A 189 -17.24 -10.30 3.96
N ASP A 190 -16.25 -11.14 3.67
CA ASP A 190 -15.08 -10.78 2.84
C ASP A 190 -15.52 -10.36 1.42
N LEU A 191 -16.42 -11.13 0.80
CA LEU A 191 -16.96 -10.83 -0.53
C LEU A 191 -17.76 -9.53 -0.56
N CYS A 192 -18.55 -9.22 0.47
CA CYS A 192 -19.28 -7.95 0.55
C CYS A 192 -18.34 -6.74 0.51
N LYS A 193 -17.20 -6.80 1.21
CA LYS A 193 -16.21 -5.71 1.25
C LYS A 193 -15.56 -5.49 -0.11
N GLU A 194 -15.10 -6.56 -0.77
CA GLU A 194 -14.43 -6.44 -2.07
C GLU A 194 -15.41 -6.09 -3.21
N PHE A 195 -16.69 -6.50 -3.13
CA PHE A 195 -17.68 -6.18 -4.15
C PHE A 195 -17.88 -4.67 -4.34
N ASP A 196 -17.92 -3.92 -3.24
CA ASP A 196 -18.22 -2.49 -3.27
C ASP A 196 -17.12 -1.69 -4.02
N GLN A 197 -15.88 -2.19 -4.00
CA GLN A 197 -14.74 -1.63 -4.75
C GLN A 197 -14.82 -1.87 -6.26
N HIS A 198 -15.52 -2.93 -6.70
CA HIS A 198 -15.58 -3.39 -8.09
C HIS A 198 -17.01 -3.44 -8.66
N THR A 199 -17.90 -2.60 -8.13
CA THR A 199 -19.35 -2.63 -8.42
C THR A 199 -19.68 -2.62 -9.92
N GLU A 200 -18.95 -1.84 -10.73
CA GLU A 200 -19.19 -1.73 -12.19
C GLU A 200 -18.93 -3.05 -12.94
N LEU A 201 -17.95 -3.83 -12.49
CA LEU A 201 -17.59 -5.12 -13.07
C LEU A 201 -18.53 -6.23 -12.58
N LEU A 202 -18.85 -6.20 -11.29
CA LEU A 202 -19.50 -7.30 -10.59
C LEU A 202 -21.02 -7.23 -10.59
N GLY A 203 -21.64 -6.11 -10.98
CA GLY A 203 -23.10 -5.98 -11.03
C GLY A 203 -23.82 -6.93 -11.99
N GLY A 204 -23.09 -7.49 -12.98
CA GLY A 204 -23.63 -8.33 -14.04
C GLY A 204 -23.27 -9.82 -13.92
N TYR A 205 -22.98 -10.46 -15.06
CA TYR A 205 -22.64 -11.90 -15.14
C TYR A 205 -21.21 -12.25 -14.70
N GLY A 206 -20.35 -11.24 -14.53
CA GLY A 206 -18.97 -11.42 -14.04
C GLY A 206 -18.88 -11.91 -12.59
N ILE A 207 -19.97 -11.79 -11.82
CA ILE A 207 -20.01 -12.15 -10.40
C ILE A 207 -19.60 -13.61 -10.14
N THR A 208 -20.09 -14.58 -10.93
CA THR A 208 -19.88 -16.00 -10.64
C THR A 208 -18.40 -16.42 -10.66
N PRO A 209 -17.63 -16.17 -11.74
CA PRO A 209 -16.21 -16.52 -11.75
C PRO A 209 -15.42 -15.73 -10.70
N TRP A 210 -15.84 -14.49 -10.40
CA TRP A 210 -15.20 -13.68 -9.37
C TRP A 210 -15.32 -14.29 -7.98
N LEU A 211 -16.47 -14.87 -7.60
CA LEU A 211 -16.63 -15.54 -6.28
C LEU A 211 -15.57 -16.62 -6.06
N VAL A 212 -15.36 -17.44 -7.10
CA VAL A 212 -14.38 -18.53 -7.08
C VAL A 212 -12.96 -17.99 -7.06
N MET A 213 -12.65 -17.00 -7.91
CA MET A 213 -11.32 -16.39 -7.99
C MET A 213 -10.94 -15.65 -6.71
N ALA A 214 -11.89 -14.96 -6.07
CA ALA A 214 -11.70 -14.31 -4.77
C ALA A 214 -11.43 -15.34 -3.66
N ALA A 215 -12.20 -16.43 -3.61
CA ALA A 215 -11.96 -17.53 -2.67
C ALA A 215 -10.56 -18.16 -2.86
N LEU A 216 -10.14 -18.38 -4.11
CA LEU A 216 -8.79 -18.90 -4.43
C LEU A 216 -7.69 -17.91 -4.04
N LYS A 217 -7.84 -16.62 -4.36
CA LYS A 217 -6.93 -15.52 -3.97
C LYS A 217 -6.69 -15.50 -2.46
N TRP A 218 -7.75 -15.68 -1.68
CA TRP A 218 -7.67 -15.69 -0.22
C TRP A 218 -7.27 -17.03 0.39
N GLY A 219 -7.02 -18.07 -0.42
CA GLY A 219 -6.64 -19.40 0.03
C GLY A 219 -7.75 -20.11 0.84
N LYS A 220 -9.02 -19.81 0.54
CA LYS A 220 -10.19 -20.39 1.22
C LYS A 220 -10.35 -21.87 0.87
N LYS A 221 -10.95 -22.66 1.77
CA LYS A 221 -11.20 -24.09 1.56
C LYS A 221 -12.41 -24.27 0.66
N ILE A 222 -12.16 -24.72 -0.57
CA ILE A 222 -13.19 -24.98 -1.58
C ILE A 222 -13.39 -26.49 -1.74
N CYS A 223 -14.64 -26.92 -1.86
CA CYS A 223 -15.00 -28.28 -2.29
C CYS A 223 -16.00 -28.24 -3.45
N GLU A 224 -16.04 -29.33 -4.22
CA GLU A 224 -17.03 -29.56 -5.26
C GLU A 224 -18.07 -30.58 -4.79
N VAL A 225 -19.34 -30.31 -5.03
CA VAL A 225 -20.45 -31.20 -4.69
C VAL A 225 -21.08 -31.67 -5.99
N LYS A 226 -20.93 -32.97 -6.29
CA LYS A 226 -21.56 -33.56 -7.48
C LYS A 226 -23.07 -33.59 -7.32
N LEU A 227 -23.78 -32.86 -8.18
CA LEU A 227 -25.23 -32.88 -8.30
C LEU A 227 -25.60 -33.58 -9.63
N GLY A 228 -26.87 -33.98 -9.77
CA GLY A 228 -27.37 -34.65 -10.98
C GLY A 228 -27.36 -33.78 -12.24
N PRO A 229 -28.17 -34.11 -13.28
CA PRO A 229 -28.20 -33.33 -14.50
C PRO A 229 -28.76 -31.94 -14.24
N LYS A 230 -28.17 -30.91 -14.86
CA LYS A 230 -28.76 -29.58 -14.88
C LYS A 230 -29.83 -29.53 -15.98
N LEU A 231 -31.09 -29.48 -15.58
CA LEU A 231 -32.21 -29.28 -16.50
C LEU A 231 -32.51 -27.78 -16.57
N SER A 232 -32.06 -27.14 -17.65
CA SER A 232 -32.34 -25.74 -17.97
C SER A 232 -32.54 -25.55 -19.48
N ALA A 233 -33.31 -24.54 -19.87
CA ALA A 233 -33.57 -24.25 -21.28
C ALA A 233 -32.27 -23.87 -22.02
N PRO A 234 -32.09 -24.27 -23.31
CA PRO A 234 -30.93 -23.89 -24.11
C PRO A 234 -30.72 -22.38 -24.15
N SER A 235 -29.48 -21.93 -23.94
CA SER A 235 -29.17 -20.49 -24.01
C SER A 235 -29.18 -20.01 -25.47
N LEU A 236 -29.97 -18.97 -25.76
CA LEU A 236 -29.91 -18.28 -27.05
C LEU A 236 -28.49 -17.75 -27.32
N TYR A 237 -28.03 -17.87 -28.57
CA TYR A 237 -26.75 -17.37 -29.07
C TYR A 237 -26.41 -15.95 -28.57
N GLN A 238 -27.38 -15.03 -28.69
CA GLN A 238 -27.22 -13.63 -28.32
C GLN A 238 -26.94 -13.44 -26.82
N LYS A 239 -27.64 -14.20 -25.95
CA LYS A 239 -27.44 -14.15 -24.49
C LYS A 239 -26.03 -14.62 -24.13
N ARG A 240 -25.57 -15.73 -24.73
CA ARG A 240 -24.25 -16.31 -24.45
C ARG A 240 -23.10 -15.36 -24.82
N ASN A 241 -23.20 -14.62 -25.92
CA ASN A 241 -22.17 -13.63 -26.29
C ASN A 241 -22.06 -12.50 -25.25
N VAL A 242 -23.20 -11.97 -24.78
CA VAL A 242 -23.21 -10.94 -23.71
C VAL A 242 -22.59 -11.48 -22.42
N VAL A 243 -22.92 -12.71 -22.04
CA VAL A 243 -22.35 -13.38 -20.85
C VAL A 243 -20.84 -13.57 -21.01
N PHE A 244 -20.38 -14.07 -22.16
CA PHE A 244 -18.96 -14.29 -22.42
C PHE A 244 -18.14 -13.01 -22.26
N LYS A 245 -18.58 -11.88 -22.84
CA LYS A 245 -17.87 -10.60 -22.73
C LYS A 245 -17.71 -10.15 -21.28
N ALA A 246 -18.79 -10.20 -20.51
CA ALA A 246 -18.77 -9.83 -19.09
C ALA A 246 -17.85 -10.75 -18.27
N VAL A 247 -17.90 -12.07 -18.52
CA VAL A 247 -17.03 -13.05 -17.87
C VAL A 247 -15.57 -12.84 -18.26
N ALA A 248 -15.27 -12.67 -19.56
CA ALA A 248 -13.91 -12.51 -20.04
C ALA A 248 -13.23 -11.26 -19.50
N ARG A 249 -13.96 -10.14 -19.47
CA ARG A 249 -13.47 -8.92 -18.82
C ARG A 249 -13.14 -9.17 -17.35
N THR A 250 -14.05 -9.81 -16.62
CA THR A 250 -13.88 -10.06 -15.17
C THR A 250 -12.70 -10.97 -14.90
N VAL A 251 -12.57 -12.05 -15.65
CA VAL A 251 -11.46 -13.01 -15.53
C VAL A 251 -10.13 -12.33 -15.87
N PHE A 252 -10.06 -11.53 -16.93
CA PHE A 252 -8.84 -10.80 -17.29
C PHE A 252 -8.44 -9.79 -16.22
N GLU A 253 -9.39 -9.02 -15.69
CA GLU A 253 -9.13 -8.08 -14.60
C GLU A 253 -8.68 -8.80 -13.32
N CYS A 254 -9.29 -9.94 -12.97
CA CYS A 254 -8.86 -10.74 -11.81
C CYS A 254 -7.45 -11.32 -11.99
N ILE A 255 -7.13 -11.89 -13.16
CA ILE A 255 -5.81 -12.45 -13.45
C ILE A 255 -4.72 -11.37 -13.32
N LEU A 256 -4.96 -10.17 -13.86
CA LEU A 256 -4.01 -9.06 -13.79
C LEU A 256 -3.90 -8.47 -12.38
N ARG A 257 -5.01 -8.42 -11.63
CA ARG A 257 -5.01 -8.01 -10.22
C ARG A 257 -4.18 -8.97 -9.37
N ASP A 258 -4.24 -10.27 -9.67
CA ASP A 258 -3.67 -11.34 -8.85
C ASP A 258 -2.31 -11.83 -9.39
N GLU A 259 -1.58 -10.97 -10.11
CA GLU A 259 -0.32 -11.29 -10.80
C GLU A 259 0.73 -11.97 -9.90
N GLU A 260 0.85 -11.54 -8.65
CA GLU A 260 1.82 -12.09 -7.70
C GLU A 260 1.53 -13.53 -7.27
N LEU A 261 0.29 -13.97 -7.43
CA LEU A 261 -0.15 -15.30 -7.03
C LEU A 261 0.05 -16.32 -8.15
N TRP A 262 0.49 -15.89 -9.34
CA TRP A 262 0.66 -16.78 -10.47
C TRP A 262 1.69 -17.86 -10.15
N PRO A 263 1.32 -19.15 -10.19
CA PRO A 263 2.24 -20.22 -9.81
C PRO A 263 3.39 -20.33 -10.81
N GLU A 264 4.62 -20.47 -10.31
CA GLU A 264 5.79 -20.75 -11.16
C GLU A 264 5.79 -22.20 -11.67
N ASP A 265 5.24 -23.12 -10.86
CA ASP A 265 5.15 -24.53 -11.18
C ASP A 265 3.90 -24.88 -11.99
N LEU A 266 3.97 -25.96 -12.79
CA LEU A 266 2.86 -26.46 -13.61
C LEU A 266 1.89 -27.38 -12.83
N LEU A 267 1.89 -27.32 -11.50
CA LEU A 267 1.06 -28.20 -10.67
C LEU A 267 -0.36 -27.65 -10.55
N VAL A 268 -1.34 -28.39 -11.06
CA VAL A 268 -2.76 -28.06 -10.96
C VAL A 268 -3.43 -28.95 -9.91
N ARG A 269 -4.08 -28.33 -8.93
CA ARG A 269 -4.87 -28.98 -7.88
C ARG A 269 -6.33 -29.10 -8.32
N LYS A 270 -7.02 -30.10 -7.78
CA LYS A 270 -8.48 -30.21 -7.86
C LYS A 270 -9.05 -30.09 -6.44
N PRO A 271 -10.17 -29.37 -6.24
CA PRO A 271 -10.82 -29.31 -4.95
C PRO A 271 -11.26 -30.69 -4.46
N ASP A 272 -11.46 -30.83 -3.15
CA ASP A 272 -12.06 -32.03 -2.58
C ASP A 272 -13.47 -32.23 -3.13
N VAL A 273 -13.83 -33.49 -3.42
CA VAL A 273 -15.15 -33.83 -3.98
C VAL A 273 -16.01 -34.47 -2.90
N PHE A 274 -17.19 -33.89 -2.67
CA PHE A 274 -18.21 -34.46 -1.79
C PHE A 274 -19.23 -35.24 -2.64
N GLU A 275 -19.26 -36.56 -2.48
CA GLU A 275 -20.15 -37.46 -3.22
C GLU A 275 -21.44 -37.77 -2.44
N MET A 276 -22.53 -38.01 -3.18
CA MET A 276 -23.84 -38.35 -2.60
C MET A 276 -23.99 -39.87 -2.44
N ASP A 277 -24.53 -40.35 -1.32
CA ASP A 277 -24.97 -41.74 -1.18
C ASP A 277 -26.24 -42.00 -2.02
N GLY A 278 -26.11 -42.53 -3.23
CA GLY A 278 -27.22 -43.00 -4.08
C GLY A 278 -26.95 -43.00 -5.59
N GLU A 279 -27.76 -43.74 -6.37
CA GLU A 279 -27.73 -43.79 -7.83
C GLU A 279 -28.23 -42.46 -8.42
N ILE A 280 -27.33 -41.54 -8.77
CA ILE A 280 -27.64 -40.33 -9.54
C ILE A 280 -27.72 -40.73 -11.01
N GLU A 281 -28.81 -40.40 -11.72
CA GLU A 281 -28.85 -40.51 -13.19
C GLU A 281 -27.73 -39.64 -13.78
N PRO A 282 -26.71 -40.23 -14.46
CA PRO A 282 -25.51 -39.48 -14.85
C PRO A 282 -25.71 -38.66 -16.13
N GLU A 283 -26.82 -38.84 -16.85
CA GLU A 283 -26.99 -38.32 -18.22
C GLU A 283 -27.83 -37.04 -18.27
N ALA A 284 -27.20 -35.94 -18.70
CA ALA A 284 -27.89 -34.69 -19.05
C ALA A 284 -28.65 -34.83 -20.38
N PRO A 285 -29.63 -33.99 -20.75
CA PRO A 285 -30.21 -33.99 -22.10
C PRO A 285 -29.18 -33.61 -23.19
N TRP A 286 -29.35 -34.10 -24.42
CA TRP A 286 -28.49 -33.68 -25.55
C TRP A 286 -28.98 -32.33 -26.09
N GLU A 287 -28.06 -31.38 -26.26
CA GLU A 287 -28.37 -30.05 -26.79
C GLU A 287 -27.92 -29.94 -28.25
N GLU A 288 -28.76 -29.40 -29.13
CA GLU A 288 -28.39 -29.12 -30.51
C GLU A 288 -27.68 -27.77 -30.64
N LEU A 289 -26.47 -27.76 -31.19
CA LEU A 289 -25.68 -26.55 -31.45
C LEU A 289 -25.76 -26.13 -32.92
N ASN A 290 -26.25 -24.92 -33.21
CA ASN A 290 -26.24 -24.35 -34.57
C ASN A 290 -24.82 -23.84 -34.93
N ILE A 291 -23.98 -24.72 -35.45
CA ILE A 291 -22.59 -24.43 -35.81
C ILE A 291 -22.48 -23.31 -36.85
N GLU A 292 -23.41 -23.24 -37.81
CA GLU A 292 -23.42 -22.25 -38.88
C GLU A 292 -23.43 -20.82 -38.32
N THR A 293 -24.27 -20.57 -37.32
CA THR A 293 -24.38 -19.24 -36.68
C THR A 293 -23.06 -18.81 -36.04
N TYR A 294 -22.38 -19.75 -35.37
CA TYR A 294 -21.07 -19.50 -34.75
C TYR A 294 -19.98 -19.27 -35.79
N LEU A 295 -19.96 -20.06 -36.87
CA LEU A 295 -18.96 -19.94 -37.93
C LEU A 295 -19.11 -18.62 -38.70
N GLU A 296 -20.34 -18.22 -39.02
CA GLU A 296 -20.62 -16.92 -39.65
C GLU A 296 -20.22 -15.75 -38.74
N SER A 297 -20.52 -15.85 -37.44
CA SER A 297 -20.11 -14.85 -36.46
C SER A 297 -18.59 -14.74 -36.36
N PHE A 298 -17.89 -15.88 -36.28
CA PHE A 298 -16.43 -15.92 -36.26
C PHE A 298 -15.84 -15.21 -37.49
N LYS A 299 -16.26 -15.60 -38.69
CA LYS A 299 -15.78 -15.01 -39.96
C LYS A 299 -16.04 -13.50 -40.00
N LYS A 300 -17.25 -13.06 -39.64
CA LYS A 300 -17.64 -11.64 -39.62
C LYS A 300 -16.85 -10.82 -38.61
N ASN A 301 -16.67 -11.33 -37.38
CA ASN A 301 -15.94 -10.61 -36.34
C ASN A 301 -14.43 -10.61 -36.61
N PHE A 302 -13.87 -11.69 -37.15
CA PHE A 302 -12.48 -11.71 -37.61
C PHE A 302 -12.22 -10.60 -38.63
N GLN A 303 -13.09 -10.48 -39.65
CA GLN A 303 -12.98 -9.41 -40.64
C GLN A 303 -13.16 -8.01 -40.02
N ARG A 304 -14.12 -7.85 -39.09
CA ARG A 304 -14.38 -6.57 -38.42
C ARG A 304 -13.19 -6.08 -37.60
N TYR A 305 -12.53 -6.99 -36.88
CA TYR A 305 -11.44 -6.66 -35.96
C TYR A 305 -10.06 -6.96 -36.55
N GLU A 306 -9.94 -7.24 -37.86
CA GLU A 306 -8.68 -7.62 -38.50
C GLU A 306 -7.57 -6.60 -38.24
N GLN A 307 -7.86 -5.30 -38.34
CA GLN A 307 -6.88 -4.24 -38.07
C GLN A 307 -6.40 -4.21 -36.61
N LEU A 308 -7.30 -4.51 -35.66
CA LEU A 308 -6.97 -4.61 -34.24
C LEU A 308 -6.12 -5.85 -34.00
N LEU A 309 -6.54 -7.01 -34.52
CA LEU A 309 -5.82 -8.28 -34.40
C LEU A 309 -4.43 -8.18 -35.04
N ASP A 310 -4.30 -7.47 -36.17
CA ASP A 310 -3.05 -7.18 -36.85
C ASP A 310 -2.08 -6.33 -36.01
N LEU A 311 -2.62 -5.50 -35.10
CA LEU A 311 -1.84 -4.66 -34.20
C LEU A 311 -1.38 -5.40 -32.94
N VAL A 312 -2.16 -6.38 -32.46
CA VAL A 312 -1.98 -6.96 -31.12
C VAL A 312 -1.44 -8.39 -31.12
N LEU A 313 -1.72 -9.17 -32.17
CA LEU A 313 -1.31 -10.57 -32.27
C LEU A 313 0.06 -10.73 -32.94
N ASP A 314 0.76 -11.79 -32.56
CA ASP A 314 2.02 -12.17 -33.18
C ASP A 314 1.80 -12.70 -34.61
N LYS A 315 2.84 -12.56 -35.45
CA LYS A 315 2.74 -12.84 -36.89
C LYS A 315 2.23 -14.26 -37.20
N GLU A 316 2.76 -15.27 -36.51
CA GLU A 316 2.36 -16.67 -36.70
C GLU A 316 0.91 -16.91 -36.28
N THR A 317 0.50 -16.35 -35.14
CA THR A 317 -0.86 -16.46 -34.61
C THR A 317 -1.87 -15.82 -35.57
N LYS A 318 -1.53 -14.63 -36.09
CA LYS A 318 -2.32 -13.93 -37.11
C LYS A 318 -2.45 -14.73 -38.41
N GLU A 319 -1.34 -15.27 -38.94
CA GLU A 319 -1.36 -16.04 -40.19
C GLU A 319 -2.22 -17.30 -40.04
N ALA A 320 -2.10 -18.00 -38.91
CA ALA A 320 -2.94 -19.15 -38.59
C ALA A 320 -4.43 -18.77 -38.47
N LEU A 321 -4.78 -17.64 -37.81
CA LEU A 321 -6.16 -17.16 -37.74
C LEU A 321 -6.72 -16.79 -39.13
N LYS A 322 -5.92 -16.16 -39.99
CA LYS A 322 -6.31 -15.84 -41.37
C LYS A 322 -6.60 -17.09 -42.16
N GLU A 323 -5.75 -18.11 -42.05
CA GLU A 323 -5.95 -19.39 -42.73
C GLU A 323 -7.27 -20.05 -42.31
N ILE A 324 -7.54 -20.18 -41.01
CA ILE A 324 -8.79 -20.81 -40.54
C ILE A 324 -10.04 -19.99 -40.90
N SER A 325 -9.93 -18.66 -40.98
CA SER A 325 -11.02 -17.77 -41.37
C SER A 325 -11.48 -18.00 -42.82
N ALA A 326 -10.56 -18.46 -43.68
CA ALA A 326 -10.81 -18.73 -45.08
C ALA A 326 -11.34 -20.15 -45.34
N ARG A 327 -11.30 -21.06 -44.35
CA ARG A 327 -11.77 -22.45 -44.51
C ARG A 327 -13.29 -22.53 -44.54
N GLU A 328 -13.79 -23.51 -45.30
CA GLU A 328 -15.20 -23.89 -45.30
C GLU A 328 -15.53 -24.82 -44.13
N LYS A 329 -16.82 -24.98 -43.82
CA LYS A 329 -17.29 -25.76 -42.67
C LYS A 329 -16.68 -27.17 -42.58
N SER A 330 -16.50 -27.84 -43.73
CA SER A 330 -15.92 -29.19 -43.82
C SER A 330 -14.48 -29.28 -43.32
N ASP A 331 -13.69 -28.23 -43.53
CA ASP A 331 -12.24 -28.23 -43.30
C ASP A 331 -11.83 -27.30 -42.14
N PHE A 332 -12.82 -26.66 -41.50
CA PHE A 332 -12.61 -25.78 -40.36
C PHE A 332 -12.07 -26.55 -39.15
N GLU A 333 -10.92 -26.13 -38.63
CA GLU A 333 -10.28 -26.69 -37.45
C GLU A 333 -9.72 -25.54 -36.62
N PHE A 334 -9.97 -25.55 -35.32
CA PHE A 334 -9.43 -24.56 -34.39
C PHE A 334 -8.89 -25.28 -33.16
N SER A 335 -7.57 -25.51 -33.16
CA SER A 335 -6.88 -26.27 -32.12
C SER A 335 -6.85 -25.56 -30.77
N ALA A 336 -6.66 -26.34 -29.72
CA ALA A 336 -6.54 -25.83 -28.36
C ALA A 336 -5.33 -24.89 -28.20
N GLU A 337 -4.22 -25.20 -28.87
CA GLU A 337 -2.95 -24.45 -28.85
C GLU A 337 -3.05 -23.09 -29.55
N LEU A 338 -3.78 -23.02 -30.69
CA LEU A 338 -4.01 -21.74 -31.34
C LEU A 338 -4.93 -20.86 -30.48
N TRP A 339 -5.95 -21.45 -29.85
CA TRP A 339 -6.87 -20.69 -29.01
C TRP A 339 -6.19 -20.16 -27.74
N SER A 340 -5.38 -20.97 -27.07
CA SER A 340 -4.63 -20.53 -25.88
C SER A 340 -3.67 -19.39 -26.21
N ARG A 341 -2.97 -19.44 -27.36
CA ARG A 341 -2.12 -18.33 -27.81
C ARG A 341 -2.92 -17.06 -28.05
N VAL A 342 -4.00 -17.12 -28.82
CA VAL A 342 -4.83 -15.94 -29.10
C VAL A 342 -5.42 -15.33 -27.83
N ALA A 343 -5.96 -16.16 -26.94
CA ALA A 343 -6.55 -15.69 -25.68
C ALA A 343 -5.50 -15.01 -24.78
N LEU A 344 -4.29 -15.57 -24.68
CA LEU A 344 -3.21 -15.02 -23.87
C LEU A 344 -2.57 -13.77 -24.51
N GLU A 345 -2.42 -13.72 -25.83
CA GLU A 345 -1.95 -12.51 -26.54
C GLU A 345 -2.96 -11.35 -26.41
N LEU A 346 -4.26 -11.64 -26.48
CA LEU A 346 -5.31 -10.65 -26.22
C LEU A 346 -5.36 -10.23 -24.74
N LEU A 347 -5.06 -11.13 -23.79
CA LEU A 347 -4.87 -10.77 -22.38
C LEU A 347 -3.68 -9.82 -22.21
N THR A 348 -2.54 -10.08 -22.89
CA THR A 348 -1.40 -9.15 -22.89
C THR A 348 -1.80 -7.80 -23.46
N ALA A 349 -2.49 -7.77 -24.59
CA ALA A 349 -2.96 -6.53 -25.20
C ALA A 349 -3.92 -5.76 -24.29
N PHE A 350 -4.83 -6.47 -23.60
CA PHE A 350 -5.75 -5.90 -22.63
C PHE A 350 -5.03 -5.23 -21.46
N ALA A 351 -3.85 -5.74 -21.08
CA ALA A 351 -3.04 -5.21 -20.00
C ALA A 351 -2.14 -4.04 -20.42
N THR A 352 -1.52 -4.10 -21.61
CA THR A 352 -0.40 -3.21 -21.97
C THR A 352 -0.70 -2.22 -23.10
N ASN A 353 -1.80 -2.38 -23.86
CA ASN A 353 -2.05 -1.54 -25.03
C ASN A 353 -2.92 -0.34 -24.69
N GLU A 354 -2.32 0.86 -24.59
CA GLU A 354 -3.04 2.11 -24.31
C GLU A 354 -3.77 2.70 -25.54
N LYS A 355 -3.46 2.23 -26.76
CA LYS A 355 -4.03 2.77 -28.01
C LYS A 355 -5.37 2.14 -28.38
N VAL A 356 -5.68 0.96 -27.81
CA VAL A 356 -6.88 0.19 -28.11
C VAL A 356 -7.77 0.15 -26.87
N LEU A 357 -9.06 0.40 -27.04
CA LEU A 357 -10.00 0.30 -25.93
C LEU A 357 -10.12 -1.16 -25.47
N LYS A 358 -10.15 -1.36 -24.15
CA LYS A 358 -10.36 -2.69 -23.55
C LYS A 358 -11.64 -3.38 -24.07
N GLU A 359 -12.70 -2.60 -24.31
CA GLU A 359 -13.95 -3.13 -24.88
C GLU A 359 -13.76 -3.74 -26.27
N ASP A 360 -12.96 -3.10 -27.13
CA ASP A 360 -12.71 -3.60 -28.48
C ASP A 360 -11.91 -4.91 -28.45
N ILE A 361 -11.01 -5.07 -27.47
CA ILE A 361 -10.25 -6.31 -27.25
C ILE A 361 -11.19 -7.43 -26.78
N ILE A 362 -12.10 -7.15 -25.84
CA ILE A 362 -13.09 -8.13 -25.36
C ILE A 362 -14.09 -8.50 -26.46
N ASP A 363 -14.51 -7.55 -27.28
CA ASP A 363 -15.37 -7.80 -28.43
C ASP A 363 -14.69 -8.68 -29.48
N ALA A 364 -13.42 -8.41 -29.79
CA ALA A 364 -12.61 -9.23 -30.68
C ALA A 364 -12.45 -10.65 -30.13
N LEU A 365 -12.09 -10.78 -28.84
CA LEU A 365 -11.97 -12.08 -28.16
C LEU A 365 -13.26 -12.90 -28.24
N ALA A 366 -14.42 -12.27 -28.01
CA ALA A 366 -15.72 -12.92 -28.10
C ALA A 366 -16.02 -13.45 -29.52
N GLY A 367 -15.68 -12.66 -30.54
CA GLY A 367 -15.81 -13.07 -31.93
C GLY A 367 -14.89 -14.23 -32.32
N ILE A 368 -13.65 -14.23 -31.83
CA ILE A 368 -12.71 -15.34 -32.07
C ILE A 368 -13.14 -16.61 -31.32
N TYR A 369 -13.67 -16.45 -30.11
CA TYR A 369 -14.15 -17.55 -29.29
C TYR A 369 -15.27 -18.36 -29.96
N ASP A 370 -16.13 -17.72 -30.76
CA ASP A 370 -17.11 -18.42 -31.60
C ASP A 370 -16.45 -19.47 -32.50
N GLY A 371 -15.31 -19.15 -33.10
CA GLY A 371 -14.54 -20.08 -33.91
C GLY A 371 -14.02 -21.26 -33.08
N ARG A 372 -13.56 -21.01 -31.85
CA ARG A 372 -13.09 -22.09 -30.98
C ARG A 372 -14.21 -23.08 -30.65
N ILE A 373 -15.42 -22.59 -30.40
CA ILE A 373 -16.59 -23.44 -30.17
C ILE A 373 -16.89 -24.28 -31.40
N VAL A 374 -16.83 -23.71 -32.62
CA VAL A 374 -17.02 -24.47 -33.86
C VAL A 374 -16.02 -25.61 -33.96
N GLY A 375 -14.73 -25.33 -33.71
CA GLY A 375 -13.68 -26.36 -33.74
C GLY A 375 -13.93 -27.47 -32.73
N TYR A 376 -14.27 -27.12 -31.48
CA TYR A 376 -14.60 -28.09 -30.43
C TYR A 376 -15.84 -28.92 -30.77
N ALA A 377 -16.92 -28.28 -31.25
CA ALA A 377 -18.17 -28.96 -31.54
C ALA A 377 -18.05 -29.92 -32.73
N LYS A 378 -17.27 -29.53 -33.75
CA LYS A 378 -17.03 -30.37 -34.93
C LYS A 378 -16.40 -31.71 -34.56
N GLU A 379 -15.36 -31.72 -33.72
CA GLU A 379 -14.70 -32.96 -33.30
C GLU A 379 -15.64 -33.93 -32.55
N ILE A 380 -16.58 -33.38 -31.77
CA ILE A 380 -17.56 -34.18 -31.02
C ILE A 380 -18.63 -34.73 -31.97
N LEU A 381 -19.16 -33.89 -32.85
CA LEU A 381 -20.22 -34.28 -33.78
C LEU A 381 -19.75 -35.23 -34.88
N GLU A 382 -18.48 -35.14 -35.30
CA GLU A 382 -17.88 -36.09 -36.22
C GLU A 382 -17.78 -37.49 -35.59
N LEU A 383 -17.37 -37.56 -34.32
CA LEU A 383 -17.33 -38.82 -33.58
C LEU A 383 -18.74 -39.38 -33.38
N ASP A 384 -19.68 -38.56 -32.92
CA ASP A 384 -21.09 -38.94 -32.74
C ASP A 384 -21.70 -39.46 -34.07
N SER A 385 -21.46 -38.76 -35.19
CA SER A 385 -21.90 -39.20 -36.51
C SER A 385 -21.23 -40.52 -36.94
N ALA A 386 -19.94 -40.70 -36.65
CA ALA A 386 -19.22 -41.92 -36.98
C ALA A 386 -19.72 -43.13 -36.16
N LEU A 387 -19.97 -42.95 -34.86
CA LEU A 387 -20.53 -43.97 -33.97
C LEU A 387 -21.95 -44.38 -34.43
N LYS A 388 -22.81 -43.40 -34.73
CA LYS A 388 -24.15 -43.65 -35.27
C LYS A 388 -24.13 -44.41 -36.60
N LYS A 389 -23.15 -44.16 -37.47
CA LYS A 389 -22.98 -44.89 -38.74
C LYS A 389 -22.61 -46.36 -38.57
N ILE A 390 -21.93 -46.72 -37.48
CA ILE A 390 -21.55 -48.11 -37.17
C ILE A 390 -22.53 -48.80 -36.20
N GLY A 391 -23.66 -48.15 -35.87
CA GLY A 391 -24.71 -48.69 -35.01
C GLY A 391 -24.39 -48.67 -33.52
N VAL A 392 -23.40 -47.88 -33.10
CA VAL A 392 -23.06 -47.65 -31.68
C VAL A 392 -23.65 -46.31 -31.26
N ASP A 393 -24.52 -46.31 -30.26
CA ASP A 393 -25.12 -45.10 -29.67
C ASP A 393 -24.76 -45.05 -28.18
N GLU A 394 -23.47 -44.88 -27.90
CA GLU A 394 -22.89 -44.94 -26.55
C GLU A 394 -22.42 -43.55 -26.12
N ARG A 395 -23.28 -42.87 -25.38
CA ARG A 395 -23.09 -41.47 -24.95
C ARG A 395 -21.85 -41.25 -24.10
N GLU A 396 -21.47 -42.25 -23.30
CA GLU A 396 -20.26 -42.22 -22.49
C GLU A 396 -18.98 -42.03 -23.32
N ILE A 397 -18.94 -42.54 -24.56
CA ILE A 397 -17.80 -42.34 -25.47
C ILE A 397 -17.71 -40.89 -25.93
N VAL A 398 -18.86 -40.29 -26.26
CA VAL A 398 -18.94 -38.88 -26.69
C VAL A 398 -18.57 -37.94 -25.55
N ASP A 399 -19.07 -38.19 -24.35
CA ASP A 399 -18.71 -37.42 -23.14
C ASP A 399 -17.23 -37.60 -22.77
N SER A 400 -16.68 -38.80 -22.93
CA SER A 400 -15.24 -39.06 -22.74
C SER A 400 -14.39 -38.27 -23.74
N LYS A 401 -14.79 -38.18 -25.02
CA LYS A 401 -14.11 -37.34 -26.02
C LYS A 401 -14.18 -35.86 -25.63
N ALA A 402 -15.33 -35.37 -25.18
CA ALA A 402 -15.47 -34.00 -24.68
C ALA A 402 -14.50 -33.71 -23.52
N GLN A 403 -14.41 -34.62 -22.53
CA GLN A 403 -13.46 -34.51 -21.41
C GLN A 403 -12.00 -34.50 -21.86
N ILE A 404 -11.64 -35.31 -22.87
CA ILE A 404 -10.29 -35.30 -23.45
C ILE A 404 -9.98 -33.93 -24.07
N LEU A 405 -10.92 -33.36 -24.82
CA LEU A 405 -10.75 -32.04 -25.44
C LEU A 405 -10.64 -30.92 -24.41
N ILE A 406 -11.41 -30.97 -23.33
CA ILE A 406 -11.33 -29.99 -22.23
C ILE A 406 -9.97 -30.08 -21.53
N ARG A 407 -9.48 -31.29 -21.23
CA ARG A 407 -8.14 -31.48 -20.66
C ARG A 407 -7.03 -31.02 -21.61
N ALA A 408 -7.18 -31.25 -22.91
CA ALA A 408 -6.26 -30.73 -23.92
C ALA A 408 -6.26 -29.19 -23.91
N GLN A 409 -7.43 -28.56 -23.72
CA GLN A 409 -7.54 -27.12 -23.58
C GLN A 409 -6.81 -26.58 -22.35
N GLU A 410 -7.02 -27.17 -21.17
CA GLU A 410 -6.29 -26.81 -19.95
C GLU A 410 -4.76 -26.94 -20.15
N LYS A 411 -4.32 -28.05 -20.74
CA LYS A 411 -2.90 -28.29 -21.02
C LYS A 411 -2.31 -27.27 -21.99
N ALA A 412 -3.07 -26.85 -23.00
CA ALA A 412 -2.62 -25.83 -23.94
C ALA A 412 -2.37 -24.48 -23.25
N PHE A 413 -3.28 -24.02 -22.37
CA PHE A 413 -3.09 -22.81 -21.59
C PHE A 413 -1.89 -22.90 -20.63
N LEU A 414 -1.71 -24.04 -19.95
CA LEU A 414 -0.56 -24.28 -19.08
C LEU A 414 0.78 -24.22 -19.82
N ASN A 415 0.84 -24.81 -21.02
CA ASN A 415 2.04 -24.79 -21.86
C ASN A 415 2.35 -23.38 -22.37
N GLU A 416 1.34 -22.66 -22.86
CA GLU A 416 1.50 -21.31 -23.39
C GLU A 416 1.81 -20.27 -22.31
N LYS A 417 1.43 -20.52 -21.04
CA LYS A 417 1.68 -19.60 -19.92
C LYS A 417 3.14 -19.13 -19.84
N LYS A 418 4.10 -20.03 -20.07
CA LYS A 418 5.53 -19.68 -20.02
C LYS A 418 5.91 -18.66 -21.10
N SER A 419 5.46 -18.89 -22.33
CA SER A 419 5.68 -17.97 -23.46
C SER A 419 4.97 -16.64 -23.22
N PHE A 420 3.73 -16.70 -22.73
CA PHE A 420 2.96 -15.55 -22.32
C PHE A 420 3.71 -14.70 -21.28
N LYS A 421 4.22 -15.29 -20.19
CA LYS A 421 4.92 -14.55 -19.13
C LYS A 421 6.12 -13.77 -19.68
N VAL A 422 6.95 -14.41 -20.50
CA VAL A 422 8.11 -13.76 -21.14
C VAL A 422 7.68 -12.60 -22.05
N SER A 423 6.66 -12.80 -22.88
CA SER A 423 6.15 -11.76 -23.79
C SER A 423 5.46 -10.61 -23.03
N PHE A 424 4.70 -10.96 -22.00
CA PHE A 424 4.00 -10.04 -21.11
C PHE A 424 4.99 -9.14 -20.38
N ASP A 425 6.02 -9.72 -19.74
CA ASP A 425 7.05 -8.97 -19.01
C ASP A 425 7.79 -8.02 -19.95
N LYS A 426 8.19 -8.48 -21.14
CA LYS A 426 8.86 -7.65 -22.16
C LYS A 426 7.99 -6.50 -22.67
N LYS A 427 6.72 -6.76 -22.98
CA LYS A 427 5.78 -5.71 -23.42
C LYS A 427 5.49 -4.72 -22.29
N ARG A 428 5.46 -5.19 -21.04
CA ARG A 428 5.28 -4.36 -19.86
C ARG A 428 6.49 -3.46 -19.61
N GLU A 429 7.71 -3.98 -19.72
CA GLU A 429 8.96 -3.19 -19.67
C GLU A 429 8.95 -2.05 -20.68
N GLY A 430 8.53 -2.31 -21.93
CA GLY A 430 8.42 -1.28 -22.98
C GLY A 430 7.33 -0.22 -22.74
N THR A 431 6.41 -0.45 -21.82
CA THR A 431 5.32 0.48 -21.43
C THR A 431 5.53 1.11 -20.06
N ARG A 432 6.50 0.63 -19.27
CA ARG A 432 6.84 1.24 -17.99
C ARG A 432 7.57 2.56 -18.23
N PRO A 433 7.23 3.63 -17.50
CA PRO A 433 8.04 4.83 -17.53
C PRO A 433 9.49 4.47 -17.15
N LEU A 434 10.47 5.15 -17.73
CA LEU A 434 11.90 4.94 -17.46
C LEU A 434 12.20 4.87 -15.96
N ILE A 435 11.49 5.69 -15.18
CA ILE A 435 11.54 5.75 -13.73
C ILE A 435 10.11 5.99 -13.25
N THR A 436 9.64 5.27 -12.23
CA THR A 436 8.36 5.59 -11.59
C THR A 436 8.52 6.88 -10.81
N PRO A 437 7.79 7.97 -11.11
CA PRO A 437 7.93 9.20 -10.34
C PRO A 437 7.40 9.00 -8.92
N LEU A 438 8.29 9.15 -7.93
CA LEU A 438 7.97 9.04 -6.51
C LEU A 438 8.04 10.39 -5.82
N ASP A 439 7.25 10.54 -4.77
CA ASP A 439 7.43 11.56 -3.74
C ASP A 439 8.17 10.95 -2.56
N TYR A 440 9.25 11.61 -2.15
CA TYR A 440 9.89 11.38 -0.85
C TYR A 440 9.31 12.42 0.11
N LEU A 441 8.63 11.94 1.14
CA LEU A 441 7.95 12.77 2.12
C LEU A 441 8.55 12.45 3.49
N GLU A 442 8.90 13.47 4.26
CA GLU A 442 9.52 13.30 5.58
C GLU A 442 8.80 14.18 6.60
N PHE A 443 8.21 13.54 7.62
CA PHE A 443 7.59 14.25 8.75
C PHE A 443 8.45 14.12 10.01
N VAL A 444 8.97 12.92 10.26
CA VAL A 444 9.96 12.65 11.31
C VAL A 444 11.33 12.47 10.62
N PRO A 445 12.40 13.15 11.09
CA PRO A 445 13.71 13.07 10.49
C PRO A 445 14.20 11.63 10.27
N GLY A 446 14.61 11.33 9.03
CA GLY A 446 15.08 10.03 8.56
C GLY A 446 14.07 8.88 8.64
N VAL A 447 12.77 9.20 8.68
CA VAL A 447 11.68 8.24 8.52
C VAL A 447 10.90 8.60 7.26
N PRO A 448 11.39 8.24 6.06
CA PRO A 448 10.75 8.62 4.82
C PRO A 448 9.47 7.84 4.55
N ILE A 449 8.49 8.54 3.99
CA ILE A 449 7.27 8.00 3.39
C ILE A 449 7.42 8.18 1.89
N VAL A 450 7.41 7.06 1.17
CA VAL A 450 7.60 7.02 -0.28
C VAL A 450 6.30 6.61 -0.93
N LEU A 451 5.74 7.50 -1.76
CA LEU A 451 4.46 7.27 -2.44
C LEU A 451 4.58 7.63 -3.92
N PRO A 452 3.84 6.95 -4.82
CA PRO A 452 3.71 7.39 -6.20
C PRO A 452 3.17 8.82 -6.26
N LYS A 453 3.66 9.63 -7.21
CA LYS A 453 3.19 11.03 -7.39
C LYS A 453 1.70 11.15 -7.65
N ARG A 454 1.07 10.10 -8.19
CA ARG A 454 -0.33 10.07 -8.55
C ARG A 454 -0.95 8.74 -8.16
N LEU A 455 -2.09 8.80 -7.46
CA LEU A 455 -2.92 7.63 -7.13
C LEU A 455 -4.29 7.79 -7.78
N LYS A 456 -4.95 6.66 -8.04
CA LYS A 456 -6.32 6.59 -8.57
C LYS A 456 -7.24 6.01 -7.51
N GLY A 457 -8.23 6.80 -7.11
CA GLY A 457 -9.28 6.40 -6.19
C GLY A 457 -10.55 5.92 -6.89
N TYR A 458 -11.62 5.87 -6.10
CA TYR A 458 -12.94 5.46 -6.53
C TYR A 458 -13.41 6.26 -7.75
N ARG A 459 -13.96 5.54 -8.75
CA ARG A 459 -14.42 6.08 -10.05
C ARG A 459 -13.33 6.83 -10.83
N GLY A 460 -12.06 6.45 -10.66
CA GLY A 460 -10.96 7.03 -11.41
C GLY A 460 -10.57 8.45 -10.96
N ARG A 461 -10.97 8.86 -9.75
CA ARG A 461 -10.53 10.14 -9.17
C ARG A 461 -9.01 10.12 -9.01
N GLU A 462 -8.31 11.08 -9.62
CA GLU A 462 -6.86 11.21 -9.44
C GLU A 462 -6.55 12.10 -8.22
N ILE A 463 -5.62 11.65 -7.37
CA ILE A 463 -5.11 12.41 -6.23
C ILE A 463 -3.58 12.46 -6.25
N PHE A 464 -3.02 13.46 -5.57
CA PHE A 464 -1.59 13.73 -5.51
C PHE A 464 -1.12 13.68 -4.04
N PRO A 465 -0.46 12.59 -3.59
CA PRO A 465 -0.11 12.41 -2.18
C PRO A 465 0.72 13.55 -1.58
N LYS A 466 1.66 14.14 -2.33
CA LYS A 466 2.44 15.32 -1.89
C LYS A 466 1.56 16.50 -1.48
N GLU A 467 0.46 16.76 -2.18
CA GLU A 467 -0.44 17.88 -1.86
C GLU A 467 -1.23 17.61 -0.58
N ILE A 468 -1.62 16.35 -0.34
CA ILE A 468 -2.30 15.92 0.89
C ILE A 468 -1.32 16.03 2.06
N PHE A 469 -0.10 15.51 1.89
CA PHE A 469 0.97 15.60 2.88
C PHE A 469 1.27 17.06 3.24
N LYS A 470 1.41 17.95 2.25
CA LYS A 470 1.69 19.38 2.49
C LYS A 470 0.59 20.06 3.29
N LYS A 471 -0.69 19.80 2.95
CA LYS A 471 -1.83 20.33 3.72
C LYS A 471 -1.80 19.82 5.17
N LEU A 472 -1.53 18.52 5.36
CA LEU A 472 -1.46 17.90 6.68
C LEU A 472 -0.29 18.46 7.49
N GLN A 473 0.90 18.58 6.90
CA GLN A 473 2.07 19.18 7.53
C GLN A 473 1.78 20.63 7.97
N GLY A 474 1.15 21.44 7.12
CA GLY A 474 0.74 22.80 7.49
C GLY A 474 -0.22 22.85 8.69
N LYS A 475 -1.17 21.90 8.77
CA LYS A 475 -2.05 21.74 9.94
C LYS A 475 -1.26 21.41 11.21
N TYR A 476 -0.27 20.53 11.12
CA TYR A 476 0.60 20.17 12.25
C TYR A 476 1.50 21.33 12.68
N SER A 477 2.08 22.09 11.74
CA SER A 477 2.88 23.27 12.07
C SER A 477 2.05 24.31 12.84
N LEU A 478 0.85 24.64 12.36
CA LEU A 478 -0.05 25.57 13.03
C LEU A 478 -0.49 25.07 14.41
N ALA A 479 -0.78 23.77 14.53
CA ALA A 479 -1.13 23.16 15.82
C ALA A 479 0.04 23.20 16.81
N PHE A 480 1.26 22.90 16.34
CA PHE A 480 2.48 22.96 17.14
C PHE A 480 2.76 24.38 17.63
N GLU A 481 2.76 25.38 16.74
CA GLU A 481 2.96 26.78 17.13
C GLU A 481 1.89 27.25 18.12
N GLY A 482 0.63 26.91 17.87
CA GLY A 482 -0.48 27.22 18.77
C GLY A 482 -0.32 26.56 20.14
N TYR A 483 0.16 25.32 20.18
CA TYR A 483 0.43 24.60 21.42
C TYR A 483 1.58 25.24 22.21
N ILE A 484 2.73 25.48 21.58
CA ILE A 484 3.90 26.08 22.23
C ILE A 484 3.56 27.49 22.75
N LYS A 485 2.99 28.36 21.92
CA LYS A 485 2.75 29.77 22.26
C LYS A 485 1.51 29.99 23.11
N ASN A 486 0.38 29.38 22.76
CA ASN A 486 -0.91 29.69 23.40
C ASN A 486 -1.27 28.73 24.54
N VAL A 487 -0.86 27.46 24.45
CA VAL A 487 -1.18 26.45 25.47
C VAL A 487 -0.09 26.39 26.54
N LEU A 488 1.18 26.29 26.16
CA LEU A 488 2.29 26.25 27.12
C LEU A 488 2.79 27.65 27.53
N GLY A 489 2.53 28.68 26.75
CA GLY A 489 2.96 30.05 27.05
C GLY A 489 4.45 30.31 26.81
N ILE A 490 5.11 29.46 26.01
CA ILE A 490 6.53 29.61 25.65
C ILE A 490 6.61 30.64 24.52
N LYS A 491 7.27 31.77 24.77
CA LYS A 491 7.38 32.91 23.83
C LYS A 491 8.73 32.98 23.09
N GLU A 492 9.65 32.10 23.44
CA GLU A 492 10.98 32.03 22.84
C GLU A 492 10.91 31.53 21.40
N GLU A 493 11.85 31.96 20.57
CA GLU A 493 11.92 31.59 19.14
C GLU A 493 13.08 30.64 18.84
N SER A 494 14.15 30.64 19.66
CA SER A 494 15.29 29.75 19.44
C SER A 494 14.95 28.29 19.77
N PRO A 495 15.34 27.31 18.93
CA PRO A 495 15.03 25.89 19.14
C PRO A 495 15.40 25.35 20.53
N GLU A 496 16.58 25.69 21.03
CA GLU A 496 17.07 25.20 22.32
C GLU A 496 16.19 25.69 23.48
N ARG A 497 15.77 26.96 23.44
CA ARG A 497 14.89 27.53 24.47
C ARG A 497 13.48 26.97 24.42
N ILE A 498 12.97 26.63 23.23
CA ILE A 498 11.67 25.96 23.09
C ILE A 498 11.75 24.56 23.72
N ALA A 499 12.83 23.80 23.42
CA ALA A 499 13.06 22.49 24.00
C ALA A 499 13.23 22.53 25.53
N GLU A 500 14.00 23.49 26.06
CA GLU A 500 14.13 23.74 27.49
C GLU A 500 12.78 24.08 28.14
N GLY A 501 11.99 24.96 27.51
CA GLY A 501 10.66 25.33 27.96
C GLY A 501 9.72 24.13 28.06
N PHE A 502 9.74 23.24 27.07
CA PHE A 502 8.97 22.00 27.09
C PHE A 502 9.44 21.02 28.18
N ALA A 503 10.76 20.85 28.34
CA ALA A 503 11.33 20.00 29.38
C ALA A 503 10.99 20.49 30.80
N ASN A 504 10.90 21.82 30.99
CA ASN A 504 10.45 22.45 32.24
C ASN A 504 8.96 22.18 32.50
N PHE A 505 8.11 22.31 31.47
CA PHE A 505 6.70 21.93 31.57
C PHE A 505 6.54 20.47 32.02
N LEU A 506 7.30 19.53 31.43
CA LEU A 506 7.27 18.12 31.84
C LEU A 506 7.68 17.92 33.32
N GLY A 507 8.63 18.72 33.82
CA GLY A 507 9.04 18.68 35.22
C GLY A 507 7.91 19.10 36.18
N GLU A 508 7.13 20.12 35.82
CA GLU A 508 5.95 20.52 36.60
C GLU A 508 4.79 19.53 36.44
N LEU A 509 4.60 18.98 35.24
CA LEU A 509 3.62 17.93 34.99
C LEU A 509 3.91 16.68 35.82
N GLU A 510 5.17 16.25 35.94
CA GLU A 510 5.60 15.13 36.79
C GLU A 510 5.18 15.35 38.25
N LYS A 511 5.40 16.57 38.78
CA LYS A 511 4.96 16.93 40.14
C LYS A 511 3.43 16.95 40.26
N ALA A 512 2.72 17.42 39.24
CA ALA A 512 1.25 17.42 39.23
C ALA A 512 0.71 15.98 39.22
N VAL A 513 1.30 15.08 38.41
CA VAL A 513 0.94 13.65 38.37
C VAL A 513 1.23 12.99 39.72
N ASP A 514 2.32 13.32 40.40
CA ASP A 514 2.59 12.84 41.75
C ASP A 514 1.53 13.31 42.78
N ARG A 515 1.05 14.56 42.66
CA ARG A 515 -0.07 15.05 43.46
C ARG A 515 -1.40 14.36 43.13
N ILE A 516 -1.61 13.95 41.88
CA ILE A 516 -2.83 13.22 41.48
C ILE A 516 -2.78 11.77 41.97
N PHE A 517 -1.63 11.11 41.81
CA PHE A 517 -1.41 9.70 42.11
C PHE A 517 -0.24 9.54 43.11
N PRO A 518 -0.47 9.84 44.40
CA PRO A 518 0.57 9.77 45.43
C PRO A 518 1.00 8.34 45.72
N GLY A 519 2.22 8.17 46.22
CA GLY A 519 2.77 6.87 46.67
C GLY A 519 4.19 6.59 46.16
N ASP A 520 5.02 5.95 46.97
CA ASP A 520 6.40 5.62 46.58
C ASP A 520 6.44 4.40 45.63
N LEU A 521 6.95 4.61 44.41
CA LEU A 521 7.08 3.58 43.37
C LEU A 521 8.12 2.51 43.68
N HIS A 522 9.00 2.72 44.66
CA HIS A 522 9.97 1.72 45.12
C HIS A 522 9.39 0.79 46.21
N SER A 523 8.26 1.16 46.80
CA SER A 523 7.59 0.39 47.84
C SER A 523 6.34 -0.31 47.30
N GLU A 524 6.03 -1.50 47.82
CA GLU A 524 4.82 -2.23 47.44
C GLU A 524 3.55 -1.48 47.87
N GLU A 525 3.52 -0.93 49.08
CA GLU A 525 2.40 -0.13 49.60
C GLU A 525 2.16 1.14 48.78
N GLY A 526 3.24 1.88 48.47
CA GLY A 526 3.16 3.09 47.66
C GLY A 526 2.73 2.81 46.22
N LEU A 527 3.22 1.74 45.61
CA LEU A 527 2.80 1.35 44.27
C LEU A 527 1.32 0.91 44.24
N ASN A 528 0.86 0.18 45.26
CA ASN A 528 -0.56 -0.17 45.40
C ASN A 528 -1.44 1.07 45.48
N GLU A 529 -1.04 2.09 46.24
CA GLU A 529 -1.78 3.36 46.32
C GLU A 529 -1.84 4.07 44.95
N VAL A 530 -0.71 4.15 44.23
CA VAL A 530 -0.67 4.72 42.87
C VAL A 530 -1.63 3.98 41.94
N CYS A 531 -1.57 2.64 41.90
CA CYS A 531 -2.42 1.83 41.03
C CYS A 531 -3.90 2.02 41.37
N ARG A 532 -4.25 1.98 42.67
CA ARG A 532 -5.62 2.18 43.15
C ARG A 532 -6.16 3.52 42.69
N ARG A 533 -5.40 4.60 42.88
CA ARG A 533 -5.81 5.95 42.49
C ARG A 533 -5.97 6.11 40.98
N ILE A 534 -5.11 5.48 40.18
CA ILE A 534 -5.25 5.49 38.72
C ILE A 534 -6.54 4.81 38.29
N PHE A 535 -6.84 3.62 38.81
CA PHE A 535 -8.10 2.92 38.47
C PHE A 535 -9.33 3.68 38.99
N GLU A 536 -9.25 4.37 40.13
CA GLU A 536 -10.36 5.19 40.64
C GLU A 536 -10.67 6.42 39.78
N LEU A 537 -9.64 7.09 39.27
CA LEU A 537 -9.80 8.38 38.58
C LEU A 537 -9.79 8.27 37.06
N PHE A 538 -9.06 7.32 36.49
CA PHE A 538 -8.95 7.16 35.04
C PHE A 538 -10.16 6.39 34.49
N PRO A 539 -10.89 6.94 33.50
CA PRO A 539 -12.08 6.30 32.95
C PRO A 539 -11.80 4.91 32.36
N HIS A 540 -12.51 3.89 32.85
CA HIS A 540 -12.41 2.53 32.34
C HIS A 540 -13.70 1.72 32.51
N ARG A 541 -13.80 0.61 31.78
CA ARG A 541 -14.98 -0.26 31.72
C ARG A 541 -14.62 -1.73 31.95
N LYS A 542 -15.64 -2.58 32.08
CA LYS A 542 -15.47 -4.03 32.04
C LYS A 542 -15.02 -4.47 30.65
N VAL A 543 -14.21 -5.53 30.60
CA VAL A 543 -13.66 -6.10 29.37
C VAL A 543 -14.17 -7.51 29.16
N LEU A 544 -14.30 -7.93 27.90
CA LEU A 544 -14.54 -9.32 27.56
C LEU A 544 -13.28 -10.14 27.86
N GLY A 545 -13.38 -11.17 28.69
CA GLY A 545 -12.28 -12.08 29.01
C GLY A 545 -12.73 -13.54 28.92
N VAL A 546 -11.77 -14.47 28.90
CA VAL A 546 -12.09 -15.92 28.90
C VAL A 546 -12.68 -16.31 30.25
N LYS A 547 -13.77 -17.09 30.23
CA LYS A 547 -14.49 -17.54 31.42
C LYS A 547 -13.58 -18.21 32.46
N TRP A 548 -13.84 -17.92 33.74
CA TRP A 548 -13.04 -18.48 34.83
C TRP A 548 -13.02 -20.02 34.84
N GLU A 549 -14.11 -20.70 34.43
CA GLU A 549 -14.16 -22.16 34.34
C GLU A 549 -13.16 -22.70 33.30
N VAL A 550 -13.03 -22.00 32.17
CA VAL A 550 -12.12 -22.36 31.08
C VAL A 550 -10.68 -22.15 31.53
N LEU A 551 -10.38 -21.00 32.15
CA LEU A 551 -9.04 -20.71 32.69
C LEU A 551 -8.65 -21.70 33.80
N ARG A 552 -9.61 -22.09 34.65
CA ARG A 552 -9.38 -23.10 35.69
C ARG A 552 -9.06 -24.44 35.06
N LYS A 553 -9.85 -24.89 34.08
CA LYS A 553 -9.59 -26.15 33.34
C LYS A 553 -8.19 -26.14 32.74
N LEU A 554 -7.81 -25.01 32.12
CA LEU A 554 -6.50 -24.82 31.51
C LEU A 554 -5.34 -24.94 32.51
N LEU A 555 -5.44 -24.33 33.69
CA LEU A 555 -4.42 -24.48 34.75
C LEU A 555 -4.33 -25.90 35.33
N TYR A 556 -5.42 -26.67 35.33
CA TYR A 556 -5.38 -28.08 35.76
C TYR A 556 -4.77 -28.99 34.69
N GLU A 557 -5.03 -28.70 33.41
CA GLU A 557 -4.44 -29.42 32.27
C GLU A 557 -2.93 -29.15 32.18
N PHE A 558 -2.53 -27.89 32.39
CA PHE A 558 -1.14 -27.43 32.39
C PHE A 558 -0.78 -26.79 33.73
N PRO A 559 -0.43 -27.57 34.77
CA PRO A 559 -0.08 -27.01 36.08
C PRO A 559 1.21 -26.16 36.04
N PRO A 560 1.21 -24.91 36.53
CA PRO A 560 2.40 -24.05 36.58
C PRO A 560 3.33 -24.49 37.73
N ARG A 561 4.27 -25.38 37.43
CA ARG A 561 5.12 -26.04 38.44
C ARG A 561 6.10 -25.07 39.10
N ASN A 562 6.67 -24.14 38.34
CA ASN A 562 7.60 -23.16 38.88
C ASN A 562 6.85 -22.19 39.80
N LEU A 563 5.62 -21.81 39.46
CA LEU A 563 4.78 -20.99 40.33
C LEU A 563 4.50 -21.68 41.67
N LEU A 564 4.10 -22.95 41.63
CA LEU A 564 3.85 -23.76 42.84
C LEU A 564 5.07 -23.79 43.76
N VAL A 565 6.25 -24.08 43.20
CA VAL A 565 7.51 -24.12 43.96
C VAL A 565 7.86 -22.74 44.51
N ARG A 566 7.71 -21.68 43.70
CA ARG A 566 8.10 -20.32 44.07
C ARG A 566 7.30 -19.76 45.24
N PHE A 567 5.99 -20.04 45.27
CA PHE A 567 5.08 -19.59 46.30
C PHE A 567 4.83 -20.64 47.40
N ASN A 568 5.59 -21.76 47.39
CA ASN A 568 5.54 -22.82 48.38
C ASN A 568 4.16 -23.52 48.51
N PHE A 569 3.46 -23.68 47.39
CA PHE A 569 2.22 -24.46 47.30
C PHE A 569 2.53 -25.92 46.95
N ARG A 570 1.93 -26.88 47.66
CA ARG A 570 2.21 -28.32 47.50
C ARG A 570 1.56 -28.92 46.26
N ASN A 571 0.42 -28.37 45.82
CA ASN A 571 -0.35 -28.85 44.68
C ASN A 571 -1.31 -27.79 44.15
N MET A 572 -1.97 -28.08 43.02
CA MET A 572 -2.94 -27.18 42.39
C MET A 572 -4.15 -26.84 43.27
N ARG A 573 -4.55 -27.72 44.21
CA ARG A 573 -5.66 -27.40 45.11
C ARG A 573 -5.27 -26.26 46.06
N GLU A 574 -4.10 -26.38 46.68
CA GLU A 574 -3.58 -25.36 47.59
C GLU A 574 -3.35 -24.02 46.87
N LEU A 575 -2.91 -24.03 45.60
CA LEU A 575 -2.81 -22.83 44.77
C LEU A 575 -4.19 -22.17 44.56
N MET A 576 -5.20 -22.94 44.16
CA MET A 576 -6.55 -22.42 43.86
C MET A 576 -7.32 -21.98 45.11
N ASP A 577 -6.98 -22.50 46.29
CA ASP A 577 -7.58 -22.09 47.57
C ASP A 577 -7.02 -20.73 48.05
N ASN A 578 -5.85 -20.31 47.54
CA ASN A 578 -5.13 -19.11 48.01
C ASN A 578 -4.96 -18.01 46.94
N LEU A 579 -5.10 -18.33 45.66
CA LEU A 579 -4.99 -17.37 44.54
C LEU A 579 -6.18 -17.48 43.60
N ASP A 580 -6.66 -16.31 43.14
CA ASP A 580 -7.64 -16.24 42.06
C ASP A 580 -7.07 -16.85 40.77
N VAL A 581 -7.93 -17.50 39.99
CA VAL A 581 -7.53 -18.24 38.76
C VAL A 581 -6.83 -17.29 37.78
N ARG A 582 -7.31 -16.04 37.67
CA ARG A 582 -6.75 -15.03 36.78
C ARG A 582 -5.39 -14.53 37.29
N ASP A 583 -5.26 -14.35 38.60
CA ASP A 583 -4.00 -13.97 39.24
C ASP A 583 -2.95 -15.08 39.08
N ALA A 584 -3.32 -16.33 39.31
CA ALA A 584 -2.43 -17.48 39.16
C ALA A 584 -1.87 -17.58 37.72
N LEU A 585 -2.72 -17.42 36.70
CA LEU A 585 -2.28 -17.45 35.31
C LEU A 585 -1.42 -16.24 34.93
N THR A 586 -1.72 -15.05 35.47
CA THR A 586 -0.85 -13.87 35.28
C THR A 586 0.51 -14.05 35.95
N LEU A 587 0.56 -14.62 37.16
CA LEU A 587 1.82 -14.90 37.86
C LEU A 587 2.65 -16.00 37.19
N ALA A 588 2.00 -16.99 36.58
CA ALA A 588 2.67 -18.04 35.81
C ALA A 588 3.58 -17.46 34.72
N GLN A 589 3.26 -16.29 34.15
CA GLN A 589 4.09 -15.64 33.13
C GLN A 589 5.52 -15.39 33.59
N PHE A 590 5.69 -15.01 34.85
CA PHE A 590 6.99 -14.60 35.38
C PHE A 590 7.76 -15.76 36.01
N THR A 591 7.19 -16.96 35.99
CA THR A 591 7.74 -18.15 36.64
C THR A 591 7.91 -19.32 35.68
N GLU A 592 7.01 -19.50 34.71
CA GLU A 592 7.04 -20.56 33.70
C GLU A 592 7.83 -20.15 32.44
N SER A 593 8.19 -21.14 31.61
CA SER A 593 8.95 -20.91 30.37
C SER A 593 8.04 -20.49 29.19
N PRO A 594 8.60 -19.91 28.11
CA PRO A 594 7.82 -19.62 26.90
C PRO A 594 7.13 -20.86 26.30
N GLU A 595 7.74 -22.05 26.40
CA GLU A 595 7.16 -23.30 25.90
C GLU A 595 5.87 -23.67 26.63
N TYR A 596 5.78 -23.44 27.95
CA TYR A 596 4.55 -23.66 28.71
C TYR A 596 3.36 -22.89 28.10
N PHE A 597 3.61 -21.66 27.65
CA PHE A 597 2.56 -20.83 27.07
C PHE A 597 2.24 -21.16 25.61
N ASN A 598 3.19 -21.70 24.84
CA ASN A 598 2.88 -22.21 23.51
C ASN A 598 1.82 -23.32 23.58
N HIS A 599 1.94 -24.25 24.54
CA HIS A 599 0.92 -25.29 24.77
C HIS A 599 -0.44 -24.70 25.18
N ILE A 600 -0.43 -23.63 26.00
CA ILE A 600 -1.65 -22.90 26.37
C ILE A 600 -2.32 -22.28 25.14
N TYR A 601 -1.56 -21.68 24.23
CA TYR A 601 -2.10 -21.07 23.02
C TYR A 601 -2.68 -22.11 22.06
N GLU A 602 -1.97 -23.22 21.84
CA GLU A 602 -2.49 -24.36 21.05
C GLU A 602 -3.79 -24.90 21.64
N TRP A 603 -3.84 -25.07 22.96
CA TRP A 603 -5.06 -25.52 23.63
C TRP A 603 -6.21 -24.52 23.49
N LEU A 604 -5.95 -23.22 23.68
CA LEU A 604 -6.97 -22.17 23.52
C LEU A 604 -7.49 -22.11 22.08
N GLN A 605 -6.61 -22.28 21.10
CA GLN A 605 -6.96 -22.32 19.68
C GLN A 605 -7.98 -23.43 19.39
N ASP A 606 -7.78 -24.61 19.96
CA ASP A 606 -8.64 -25.78 19.71
C ASP A 606 -9.93 -25.78 20.55
N ASN A 607 -9.92 -25.12 21.72
CA ASN A 607 -10.99 -25.26 22.72
C ASN A 607 -11.86 -24.02 22.94
N LEU A 608 -11.44 -22.82 22.53
CA LEU A 608 -12.28 -21.63 22.66
C LEU A 608 -13.45 -21.67 21.68
N ARG A 609 -14.63 -21.28 22.18
CA ARG A 609 -15.91 -21.21 21.46
C ARG A 609 -16.57 -19.85 21.73
N PRO A 610 -17.59 -19.43 20.96
CA PRO A 610 -18.29 -18.15 21.17
C PRO A 610 -18.78 -17.93 22.61
N ASP A 611 -19.22 -18.98 23.29
CA ASP A 611 -19.72 -18.95 24.65
C ASP A 611 -18.61 -19.05 25.73
N SER A 612 -17.33 -19.08 25.34
CA SER A 612 -16.19 -19.20 26.26
C SER A 612 -15.79 -17.87 26.93
N PHE A 613 -16.51 -16.78 26.67
CA PHE A 613 -16.18 -15.44 27.14
C PHE A 613 -17.21 -14.89 28.14
N GLU A 614 -16.77 -13.98 29.00
CA GLU A 614 -17.59 -13.26 30.00
C GLU A 614 -17.10 -11.82 30.20
N GLU A 615 -17.94 -10.93 30.72
CA GLU A 615 -17.49 -9.59 31.11
C GLU A 615 -16.80 -9.60 32.48
N VAL A 616 -15.57 -9.09 32.53
CA VAL A 616 -14.68 -9.14 33.69
C VAL A 616 -14.26 -7.73 34.09
N GLU A 617 -14.12 -7.50 35.40
CA GLU A 617 -13.49 -6.29 35.91
C GLU A 617 -11.98 -6.33 35.72
N LEU A 618 -11.46 -5.28 35.09
CA LEU A 618 -10.02 -5.07 34.95
C LEU A 618 -9.43 -4.64 36.30
N ARG A 619 -8.36 -5.33 36.75
CA ARG A 619 -7.72 -5.03 38.04
C ARG A 619 -6.19 -4.98 37.92
N PRO A 620 -5.49 -4.11 38.66
CA PRO A 620 -4.05 -4.17 38.76
C PRO A 620 -3.61 -5.35 39.64
N LEU A 621 -2.47 -5.94 39.32
CA LEU A 621 -1.81 -6.96 40.15
C LEU A 621 -0.38 -6.49 40.45
N VAL A 622 -0.17 -5.97 41.66
CA VAL A 622 1.16 -5.48 42.09
C VAL A 622 2.05 -6.66 42.47
N LEU A 623 3.26 -6.70 41.90
CA LEU A 623 4.20 -7.81 42.07
C LEU A 623 5.35 -7.47 43.04
N ASP A 624 5.62 -8.40 43.95
CA ASP A 624 6.75 -8.32 44.89
C ASP A 624 8.05 -8.83 44.24
N ARG A 625 9.01 -7.92 44.00
CA ARG A 625 10.35 -8.22 43.45
C ARG A 625 11.13 -9.25 44.30
N LYS A 626 10.85 -9.39 45.61
CA LYS A 626 11.52 -10.37 46.47
C LYS A 626 11.05 -11.80 46.18
N LYS A 627 9.76 -11.97 45.84
CA LYS A 627 9.17 -13.27 45.52
C LYS A 627 9.47 -13.67 44.08
N ILE A 628 9.52 -12.71 43.16
CA ILE A 628 9.77 -12.92 41.72
C ILE A 628 10.98 -12.07 41.27
N PRO A 629 12.22 -12.59 41.38
CA PRO A 629 13.44 -11.83 41.06
C PRO A 629 13.84 -11.89 39.57
N VAL A 630 13.21 -12.73 38.73
CA VAL A 630 13.50 -12.86 37.28
C VAL A 630 12.73 -11.81 36.46
N LEU A 631 12.43 -10.65 37.05
CA LEU A 631 11.77 -9.57 36.35
C LEU A 631 12.82 -8.79 35.56
N ASN A 632 13.07 -9.20 34.31
CA ASN A 632 13.60 -8.27 33.32
C ASN A 632 12.67 -7.06 33.31
N ASP A 633 13.25 -5.86 33.38
CA ASP A 633 12.49 -4.66 33.68
C ASP A 633 11.34 -4.45 32.70
N TRP A 634 10.14 -4.46 33.26
CA TRP A 634 8.90 -4.06 32.60
C TRP A 634 8.64 -4.84 31.30
N ALA A 635 8.20 -6.10 31.44
CA ALA A 635 7.48 -6.75 30.35
C ALA A 635 6.32 -5.83 29.95
N ASP A 636 6.19 -5.53 28.66
CA ASP A 636 4.98 -4.95 28.08
C ASP A 636 3.74 -5.62 28.66
N ILE A 637 2.56 -4.97 28.62
CA ILE A 637 1.28 -5.64 28.92
C ILE A 637 1.37 -6.99 28.29
N SER A 638 1.46 -7.99 29.15
CA SER A 638 1.76 -9.27 28.61
C SER A 638 0.55 -9.73 27.85
N ARG A 639 0.79 -10.54 26.84
CA ARG A 639 -0.26 -11.27 26.12
C ARG A 639 -1.27 -11.91 27.09
N TYR A 640 -0.82 -12.23 28.31
CA TYR A 640 -1.61 -12.84 29.38
C TYR A 640 -2.43 -11.84 30.20
N SER A 641 -1.96 -10.61 30.41
CA SER A 641 -2.77 -9.54 31.03
C SER A 641 -4.06 -9.28 30.24
N ARG A 642 -3.98 -9.44 28.91
CA ARG A 642 -5.14 -9.37 28.00
C ARG A 642 -6.10 -10.54 28.25
N LEU A 643 -5.59 -11.76 28.41
CA LEU A 643 -6.38 -12.98 28.66
C LEU A 643 -7.09 -12.98 30.04
N THR A 644 -6.40 -12.51 31.07
CA THR A 644 -6.86 -12.63 32.47
C THR A 644 -7.59 -11.41 32.99
N ALA A 645 -7.58 -10.29 32.27
CA ALA A 645 -8.04 -8.99 32.77
C ALA A 645 -7.30 -8.56 34.06
N ARG A 646 -6.00 -8.88 34.15
CA ARG A 646 -5.09 -8.43 35.21
C ARG A 646 -3.94 -7.66 34.62
N ILE A 647 -3.75 -6.42 35.05
CA ILE A 647 -2.59 -5.61 34.62
C ILE A 647 -1.49 -5.78 35.66
N ALA A 648 -0.48 -6.58 35.36
CA ALA A 648 0.67 -6.76 36.24
C ALA A 648 1.49 -5.46 36.34
N VAL A 649 1.84 -5.06 37.57
CA VAL A 649 2.62 -3.84 37.85
C VAL A 649 3.77 -4.15 38.79
N VAL A 650 4.98 -3.68 38.47
CA VAL A 650 6.19 -3.93 39.25
C VAL A 650 6.75 -2.61 39.79
N GLY A 651 7.24 -2.61 41.04
CA GLY A 651 7.95 -1.46 41.62
C GLY A 651 9.26 -1.13 40.93
N LEU A 652 9.76 0.10 41.12
CA LEU A 652 11.04 0.54 40.56
C LEU A 652 12.23 -0.14 41.25
N GLY A 653 13.17 -0.65 40.46
CA GLY A 653 14.46 -1.15 40.96
C GLY A 653 15.37 -0.01 41.45
N LYS A 654 16.45 -0.37 42.16
CA LYS A 654 17.43 0.61 42.65
C LYS A 654 18.14 1.27 41.45
N GLY A 655 18.14 2.60 41.38
CA GLY A 655 18.77 3.36 40.30
C GLY A 655 17.95 3.45 39.01
N MET A 656 16.69 3.04 39.03
CA MET A 656 15.77 3.10 37.88
C MET A 656 14.75 4.24 38.03
N GLY A 657 14.17 4.67 36.90
CA GLY A 657 13.02 5.58 36.86
C GLY A 657 13.16 6.75 35.90
N GLY A 658 14.39 7.11 35.52
CA GLY A 658 14.66 8.29 34.70
C GLY A 658 14.20 9.59 35.38
N LYS A 659 13.97 10.64 34.58
CA LYS A 659 13.55 11.97 35.04
C LYS A 659 12.04 12.08 35.32
N TYR A 660 11.24 11.22 34.71
CA TYR A 660 9.76 11.29 34.72
C TYR A 660 9.09 9.96 35.13
N PRO A 661 9.44 9.36 36.28
CA PRO A 661 8.94 8.04 36.68
C PRO A 661 7.43 7.99 36.91
N LYS A 662 6.80 9.02 37.51
CA LYS A 662 5.35 9.05 37.76
C LYS A 662 4.57 9.15 36.47
N LEU A 663 5.00 10.03 35.56
CA LEU A 663 4.44 10.11 34.22
C LEU A 663 4.54 8.80 33.46
N ARG A 664 5.69 8.11 33.54
CA ARG A 664 5.88 6.80 32.91
C ARG A 664 4.88 5.76 33.43
N TYR A 665 4.70 5.66 34.74
CA TYR A 665 3.76 4.72 35.35
C TYR A 665 2.31 5.04 35.00
N PHE A 666 1.92 6.31 35.17
CA PHE A 666 0.56 6.76 34.87
C PHE A 666 0.19 6.48 33.42
N THR A 667 1.01 6.97 32.48
CA THR A 667 0.73 6.82 31.05
C THR A 667 0.69 5.35 30.65
N ARG A 668 1.63 4.52 31.13
CA ARG A 668 1.64 3.07 30.82
C ARG A 668 0.37 2.38 31.29
N LEU A 669 -0.05 2.61 32.54
CA LEU A 669 -1.25 1.99 33.08
C LEU A 669 -2.52 2.46 32.36
N ALA A 670 -2.62 3.76 32.07
CA ALA A 670 -3.71 4.33 31.29
C ALA A 670 -3.81 3.72 29.88
N LYS A 671 -2.69 3.61 29.14
CA LYS A 671 -2.66 2.89 27.86
C LYS A 671 -3.04 1.42 28.04
N SER A 672 -2.64 0.81 29.14
CA SER A 672 -2.91 -0.61 29.37
C SER A 672 -4.36 -0.95 29.60
N ILE A 673 -5.07 -0.05 30.28
CA ILE A 673 -6.51 -0.08 30.41
C ILE A 673 -7.19 -0.02 29.04
N ILE A 674 -6.76 0.94 28.22
CA ILE A 674 -7.30 1.14 26.86
C ILE A 674 -7.05 -0.07 25.96
N GLU A 675 -5.83 -0.61 25.97
CA GLU A 675 -5.50 -1.82 25.21
C GLU A 675 -6.47 -2.96 25.55
N ALA A 676 -6.66 -3.26 26.84
CA ALA A 676 -7.55 -4.33 27.28
C ALA A 676 -9.00 -4.13 26.77
N GLU A 677 -9.51 -2.90 26.79
CA GLU A 677 -10.84 -2.58 26.26
C GLU A 677 -10.93 -2.72 24.73
N HIS A 678 -9.91 -2.28 24.01
CA HIS A 678 -9.85 -2.40 22.55
C HIS A 678 -9.77 -3.87 22.08
N TYR A 679 -8.98 -4.71 22.76
CA TYR A 679 -8.98 -6.16 22.51
C TYR A 679 -10.35 -6.78 22.82
N SER A 680 -11.00 -6.34 23.89
CA SER A 680 -12.37 -6.77 24.21
C SER A 680 -13.37 -6.43 23.09
N ILE A 681 -13.23 -5.30 22.41
CA ILE A 681 -14.06 -4.96 21.22
C ILE A 681 -13.82 -5.99 20.11
N ILE A 682 -12.56 -6.28 19.79
CA ILE A 682 -12.20 -7.24 18.75
C ILE A 682 -12.72 -8.65 19.08
N TRP A 683 -12.59 -9.09 20.33
CA TRP A 683 -13.07 -10.42 20.73
C TRP A 683 -14.59 -10.53 20.72
N LYS A 684 -15.32 -9.43 20.98
CA LYS A 684 -16.77 -9.38 20.77
C LYS A 684 -17.12 -9.61 19.30
N ILE A 685 -16.31 -9.08 18.36
CA ILE A 685 -16.47 -9.32 16.92
C ILE A 685 -16.20 -10.81 16.61
N TYR A 686 -15.08 -11.37 17.06
CA TYR A 686 -14.74 -12.78 16.77
C TYR A 686 -15.76 -13.77 17.36
N ALA A 687 -16.25 -13.53 18.57
CA ALA A 687 -17.28 -14.37 19.19
C ALA A 687 -18.59 -14.34 18.39
N ARG A 688 -18.93 -13.17 17.83
CA ARG A 688 -20.11 -12.97 16.98
C ARG A 688 -20.00 -13.68 15.63
N GLU A 689 -18.82 -13.73 15.04
CA GLU A 689 -18.53 -14.46 13.79
C GLU A 689 -18.57 -16.00 13.96
N ARG A 690 -18.48 -16.54 15.17
CA ARG A 690 -18.58 -17.99 15.52
C ARG A 690 -17.51 -18.93 14.95
N ARG A 691 -16.88 -18.59 13.84
CA ARG A 691 -15.92 -19.41 13.12
C ARG A 691 -14.51 -19.14 13.61
N GLU A 692 -13.78 -20.23 13.86
CA GLU A 692 -12.36 -20.21 14.24
C GLU A 692 -12.02 -19.25 15.41
N VAL A 693 -12.96 -19.06 16.34
CA VAL A 693 -12.83 -18.07 17.43
C VAL A 693 -11.54 -18.23 18.21
N GLY A 694 -11.15 -19.47 18.52
CA GLY A 694 -9.88 -19.75 19.19
C GLY A 694 -8.66 -19.31 18.38
N GLN A 695 -8.64 -19.56 17.07
CA GLN A 695 -7.55 -19.16 16.20
C GLN A 695 -7.47 -17.62 16.08
N LYS A 696 -8.60 -16.95 15.84
CA LYS A 696 -8.68 -15.48 15.75
C LYS A 696 -8.24 -14.82 17.06
N PHE A 697 -8.70 -15.35 18.19
CA PHE A 697 -8.29 -14.92 19.54
C PHE A 697 -6.78 -15.06 19.74
N VAL A 698 -6.22 -16.25 19.48
CA VAL A 698 -4.78 -16.52 19.66
C VAL A 698 -3.93 -15.67 18.73
N ASN A 699 -4.33 -15.50 17.46
CA ASN A 699 -3.64 -14.60 16.53
C ASN A 699 -3.59 -13.17 17.09
N SER A 700 -4.71 -12.67 17.61
CA SER A 700 -4.80 -11.31 18.17
C SER A 700 -3.92 -11.05 19.40
N ILE A 701 -3.38 -12.07 20.07
CA ILE A 701 -2.50 -11.88 21.24
C ILE A 701 -1.05 -12.31 20.99
N THR A 702 -0.80 -13.21 20.03
CA THR A 702 0.54 -13.81 19.82
C THR A 702 1.35 -13.15 18.73
N LYS A 703 0.70 -12.53 17.76
CA LYS A 703 1.34 -11.92 16.60
C LYS A 703 1.15 -10.40 16.70
N HIS A 704 2.23 -9.70 17.05
CA HIS A 704 2.30 -8.24 17.04
C HIS A 704 3.65 -7.81 16.53
N TYR A 705 3.75 -7.61 15.23
CA TYR A 705 4.96 -7.06 14.63
C TYR A 705 4.61 -6.20 13.42
N GLY A 706 5.21 -5.01 13.30
CA GLY A 706 4.99 -4.12 12.17
C GLY A 706 6.21 -3.24 11.90
N ARG A 707 7.00 -3.59 10.87
CA ARG A 707 8.14 -2.77 10.44
C ARG A 707 7.70 -1.57 9.61
N GLU A 708 6.72 -1.77 8.75
CA GLU A 708 6.27 -0.75 7.80
C GLU A 708 5.47 0.35 8.51
N ILE A 709 5.59 1.58 8.01
CA ILE A 709 4.98 2.78 8.60
C ILE A 709 3.46 2.67 8.69
N PHE A 710 2.84 2.11 7.65
CA PHE A 710 1.38 1.91 7.59
C PHE A 710 0.98 0.46 7.88
N SER A 711 1.81 -0.29 8.60
CA SER A 711 1.42 -1.64 9.02
C SER A 711 0.18 -1.61 9.91
N ALA A 712 -0.67 -2.63 9.78
CA ALA A 712 -1.89 -2.73 10.58
C ALA A 712 -1.61 -2.66 12.09
N HIS A 713 -0.49 -3.23 12.55
CA HIS A 713 -0.03 -3.10 13.93
C HIS A 713 0.17 -1.64 14.38
N ARG A 714 0.81 -0.79 13.56
CA ARG A 714 1.07 0.61 13.94
C ARG A 714 -0.19 1.46 13.97
N ILE A 715 -1.10 1.22 13.03
CA ILE A 715 -2.43 1.86 13.03
C ILE A 715 -3.22 1.45 14.28
N PHE A 716 -3.16 0.17 14.64
CA PHE A 716 -3.76 -0.34 15.87
C PHE A 716 -3.15 0.27 17.14
N GLU A 717 -1.82 0.37 17.20
CA GLU A 717 -1.12 1.03 18.32
C GLU A 717 -1.48 2.53 18.41
N ASN A 718 -1.58 3.21 17.27
CA ASN A 718 -1.99 4.61 17.24
C ASN A 718 -3.44 4.79 17.73
N TRP A 719 -4.35 3.84 17.42
CA TRP A 719 -5.72 3.86 17.93
C TRP A 719 -5.77 3.90 19.47
N HIS A 720 -4.89 3.16 20.15
CA HIS A 720 -4.77 3.24 21.61
C HIS A 720 -4.29 4.61 22.09
N HIS A 721 -3.34 5.24 21.39
CA HIS A 721 -2.84 6.56 21.76
C HIS A 721 -3.87 7.68 21.51
N ARG A 722 -4.69 7.57 20.46
CA ARG A 722 -5.81 8.50 20.21
C ARG A 722 -6.85 8.44 21.32
N GLU A 723 -7.23 7.24 21.73
CA GLU A 723 -8.14 7.04 22.85
C GLU A 723 -7.52 7.53 24.17
N LEU A 724 -6.22 7.35 24.38
CA LEU A 724 -5.51 7.87 25.55
C LEU A 724 -5.61 9.40 25.63
N ALA A 725 -5.35 10.11 24.54
CA ALA A 725 -5.49 11.57 24.51
C ALA A 725 -6.93 12.00 24.82
N ALA A 726 -7.93 11.32 24.27
CA ALA A 726 -9.35 11.61 24.54
C ALA A 726 -9.69 11.44 26.03
N ARG A 727 -9.27 10.33 26.66
CA ARG A 727 -9.50 10.08 28.09
C ARG A 727 -8.71 10.98 29.02
N LEU A 728 -7.52 11.44 28.61
CA LEU A 728 -6.79 12.45 29.35
C LEU A 728 -7.56 13.78 29.39
N LYS A 729 -8.22 14.18 28.28
CA LYS A 729 -9.11 15.36 28.29
C LYS A 729 -10.34 15.17 29.18
N GLU A 730 -10.87 13.95 29.28
CA GLU A 730 -11.93 13.62 30.24
C GLU A 730 -11.44 13.71 31.68
N LEU A 731 -10.31 13.08 32.00
CA LEU A 731 -9.68 13.16 33.33
C LEU A 731 -9.41 14.61 33.73
N ALA A 732 -8.88 15.43 32.82
CA ALA A 732 -8.63 16.85 33.04
C ALA A 732 -9.92 17.60 33.44
N ARG A 733 -11.03 17.35 32.74
CA ARG A 733 -12.35 17.94 33.06
C ARG A 733 -12.83 17.48 34.44
N ASN A 734 -12.77 16.17 34.71
CA ASN A 734 -13.19 15.61 36.00
C ASN A 734 -12.39 16.18 37.17
N LEU A 735 -11.08 16.38 37.00
CA LEU A 735 -10.23 17.02 38.01
C LEU A 735 -10.62 18.48 38.24
N LYS A 736 -10.90 19.24 37.18
CA LYS A 736 -11.37 20.63 37.28
C LYS A 736 -12.72 20.73 37.99
N ASP A 737 -13.66 19.84 37.65
CA ASP A 737 -14.98 19.77 38.28
C ASP A 737 -14.90 19.38 39.76
N ALA A 738 -13.89 18.59 40.14
CA ALA A 738 -13.58 18.25 41.52
C ALA A 738 -12.80 19.35 42.29
N GLY A 739 -12.60 20.53 41.70
CA GLY A 739 -11.90 21.67 42.32
C GLY A 739 -10.37 21.64 42.20
N ARG A 740 -9.79 20.66 41.50
CA ARG A 740 -8.34 20.52 41.26
C ARG A 740 -7.96 21.20 39.93
N ILE A 741 -8.16 22.52 39.88
CA ILE A 741 -8.07 23.30 38.64
C ILE A 741 -6.66 23.25 38.04
N GLU A 742 -5.62 23.39 38.88
CA GLU A 742 -4.22 23.40 38.45
C GLU A 742 -3.81 22.04 37.86
N GLU A 743 -4.05 20.95 38.57
CA GLU A 743 -3.69 19.61 38.07
C GLU A 743 -4.50 19.22 36.83
N GLY A 744 -5.78 19.58 36.79
CA GLY A 744 -6.59 19.41 35.59
C GLY A 744 -6.07 20.21 34.39
N ASP A 745 -5.47 21.39 34.60
CA ASP A 745 -4.84 22.17 33.55
C ASP A 745 -3.56 21.52 33.00
N TYR A 746 -2.71 20.96 33.87
CA TYR A 746 -1.54 20.19 33.46
C TYR A 746 -1.90 18.94 32.64
N ILE A 747 -2.93 18.18 33.06
CA ILE A 747 -3.40 17.00 32.30
C ILE A 747 -4.02 17.42 30.96
N TYR A 748 -4.73 18.56 30.91
CA TYR A 748 -5.23 19.09 29.65
C TYR A 748 -4.10 19.46 28.69
N LYS A 749 -3.09 20.21 29.16
CA LYS A 749 -1.89 20.56 28.38
C LYS A 749 -1.13 19.34 27.89
N MET A 750 -1.03 18.29 28.71
CA MET A 750 -0.46 17.00 28.32
C MET A 750 -1.26 16.36 27.18
N ALA A 751 -2.59 16.37 27.26
CA ALA A 751 -3.46 15.77 26.25
C ALA A 751 -3.46 16.53 24.92
N GLU A 752 -3.38 17.87 24.96
CA GLU A 752 -3.34 18.72 23.75
C GLU A 752 -2.04 18.55 22.95
N GLY A 753 -0.91 18.26 23.61
CA GLY A 753 0.38 17.99 22.94
C GLY A 753 0.57 16.54 22.50
N HIS A 754 -0.32 15.63 22.88
CA HIS A 754 -0.15 14.20 22.64
C HIS A 754 -0.36 13.85 21.15
N GLY A 755 0.66 13.25 20.53
CA GLY A 755 0.72 12.98 19.08
C GLY A 755 1.28 14.13 18.24
N LEU A 756 1.57 15.29 18.84
CA LEU A 756 2.06 16.49 18.16
C LEU A 756 3.59 16.54 18.19
N GLY A 757 4.20 17.06 17.12
CA GLY A 757 5.64 17.31 17.05
C GLY A 757 6.02 18.04 15.77
N LEU A 758 7.18 18.67 15.75
CA LEU A 758 7.70 19.41 14.60
C LEU A 758 9.23 19.43 14.60
N THR A 759 9.83 19.48 13.42
CA THR A 759 11.27 19.75 13.25
C THR A 759 11.51 21.26 13.27
N LEU A 760 12.38 21.71 14.17
CA LEU A 760 12.78 23.10 14.33
C LEU A 760 13.88 23.48 13.33
N GLU A 761 14.29 24.75 13.30
CA GLU A 761 15.21 25.32 12.30
C GLU A 761 16.64 24.72 12.33
N ASP A 762 17.04 24.16 13.47
CA ASP A 762 18.33 23.49 13.69
C ASP A 762 18.31 22.00 13.29
N GLY A 763 17.14 21.46 12.94
CA GLY A 763 16.92 20.04 12.63
C GLY A 763 16.45 19.20 13.82
N THR A 764 16.34 19.79 15.01
CA THR A 764 15.84 19.10 16.20
C THR A 764 14.35 18.81 16.03
N TYR A 765 13.96 17.53 16.10
CA TYR A 765 12.54 17.17 16.18
C TYR A 765 12.07 17.26 17.63
N LEU A 766 11.14 18.16 17.93
CA LEU A 766 10.56 18.30 19.26
C LEU A 766 9.22 17.54 19.35
N PRO A 767 9.17 16.34 19.97
CA PRO A 767 7.90 15.68 20.25
C PRO A 767 7.22 16.31 21.48
N CYS A 768 5.90 16.47 21.41
CA CYS A 768 5.09 17.06 22.48
C CYS A 768 4.35 16.00 23.33
N SER A 769 4.50 14.71 23.04
CA SER A 769 3.88 13.66 23.88
C SER A 769 4.70 13.40 25.14
N ALA A 770 4.08 13.57 26.31
CA ALA A 770 4.69 13.19 27.59
C ALA A 770 5.06 11.69 27.65
N TRP A 771 4.31 10.83 26.96
CA TRP A 771 4.64 9.40 26.81
C TRP A 771 6.04 9.19 26.20
N THR A 772 6.35 9.91 25.12
CA THR A 772 7.61 9.79 24.37
C THR A 772 8.79 10.17 25.27
N TRP A 773 8.72 11.31 25.96
CA TRP A 773 9.75 11.77 26.88
C TRP A 773 9.94 10.87 28.10
N ALA A 774 8.84 10.47 28.75
CA ALA A 774 8.91 9.59 29.91
C ALA A 774 9.48 8.21 29.54
N SER A 775 9.13 7.68 28.36
CA SER A 775 9.66 6.40 27.86
C SER A 775 11.12 6.48 27.45
N PHE A 776 11.54 7.56 26.78
CA PHE A 776 12.93 7.80 26.41
C PHE A 776 13.83 7.94 27.64
N SER A 777 13.42 8.78 28.60
CA SER A 777 14.16 8.98 29.84
C SER A 777 14.24 7.71 30.70
N PHE A 778 13.17 6.92 30.74
CA PHE A 778 13.17 5.64 31.46
C PHE A 778 14.19 4.64 30.91
N LYS A 779 14.49 4.70 29.60
CA LYS A 779 15.51 3.88 28.93
C LYS A 779 16.94 4.44 29.07
N GLY A 780 17.12 5.50 29.85
CA GLY A 780 18.42 6.17 30.05
C GLY A 780 18.73 7.27 29.04
N GLY A 781 17.76 7.68 28.21
CA GLY A 781 17.93 8.81 27.30
C GLY A 781 18.00 10.15 28.03
N GLU A 782 18.88 11.03 27.56
CA GLU A 782 19.04 12.40 28.03
C GLU A 782 18.73 13.39 26.89
N GLY A 783 18.25 14.59 27.22
CA GLY A 783 17.91 15.61 26.23
C GLY A 783 16.58 15.34 25.50
N VAL A 784 16.49 15.82 24.26
CA VAL A 784 15.31 15.67 23.39
C VAL A 784 15.24 14.22 22.86
N PRO A 785 14.05 13.59 22.84
CA PRO A 785 13.92 12.21 22.37
C PRO A 785 14.35 12.02 20.90
N THR A 786 15.16 10.99 20.65
CA THR A 786 15.69 10.68 19.31
C THR A 786 14.63 10.06 18.37
N PRO A 787 14.80 10.11 17.04
CA PRO A 787 13.84 9.56 16.07
C PRO A 787 13.35 8.14 16.33
N LEU A 788 14.21 7.26 16.86
CA LEU A 788 13.86 5.88 17.22
C LEU A 788 12.82 5.78 18.33
N SER A 789 12.63 6.84 19.12
CA SER A 789 11.67 6.89 20.23
C SER A 789 10.31 7.49 19.84
N LEU A 790 10.20 8.11 18.65
CA LEU A 790 9.06 8.94 18.20
C LEU A 790 7.88 8.14 17.62
N HIS A 791 7.65 6.92 18.10
CA HIS A 791 6.57 6.06 17.60
C HIS A 791 5.18 6.71 17.73
N VAL A 792 4.93 7.46 18.81
CA VAL A 792 3.62 8.13 19.00
C VAL A 792 3.38 9.15 17.89
N GLU A 793 4.28 10.10 17.72
CA GLU A 793 4.16 11.18 16.73
C GLU A 793 4.18 10.63 15.29
N ARG A 794 5.10 9.69 15.01
CA ARG A 794 5.21 9.04 13.69
C ARG A 794 3.93 8.32 13.31
N ASP A 795 3.44 7.44 14.19
CA ASP A 795 2.29 6.60 13.88
C ASP A 795 1.01 7.44 13.84
N TRP A 796 0.95 8.55 14.59
CA TRP A 796 -0.17 9.50 14.54
C TRP A 796 -0.26 10.23 13.21
N PHE A 797 0.84 10.84 12.78
CA PHE A 797 0.88 11.53 11.50
C PHE A 797 0.64 10.57 10.33
N SER A 798 1.24 9.38 10.39
CA SER A 798 1.08 8.36 9.34
C SER A 798 -0.37 7.87 9.25
N HIS A 799 -1.04 7.69 10.39
CA HIS A 799 -2.46 7.34 10.40
C HIS A 799 -3.33 8.47 9.83
N ASP A 800 -3.12 9.73 10.23
CA ASP A 800 -3.82 10.89 9.65
C ASP A 800 -3.60 10.98 8.12
N LEU A 801 -2.38 10.73 7.66
CA LEU A 801 -2.04 10.76 6.24
C LEU A 801 -2.80 9.67 5.47
N MET A 802 -2.87 8.45 6.02
CA MET A 802 -3.64 7.36 5.42
C MET A 802 -5.14 7.70 5.37
N GLU A 803 -5.70 8.24 6.46
CA GLU A 803 -7.12 8.66 6.52
C GLU A 803 -7.43 9.71 5.44
N GLU A 804 -6.60 10.76 5.30
CA GLU A 804 -6.83 11.81 4.30
C GLU A 804 -6.61 11.30 2.86
N ILE A 805 -5.63 10.41 2.62
CA ILE A 805 -5.47 9.75 1.30
C ILE A 805 -6.71 8.93 0.96
N TYR A 806 -7.15 8.04 1.86
CA TYR A 806 -8.28 7.14 1.63
C TYR A 806 -9.59 7.91 1.39
N LYS A 807 -9.81 8.98 2.17
CA LYS A 807 -10.94 9.90 2.04
C LYS A 807 -10.91 10.69 0.74
N GLU A 808 -9.77 11.26 0.35
CA GLU A 808 -9.64 11.99 -0.92
C GLU A 808 -9.86 11.06 -2.12
N MET A 809 -9.46 9.79 -2.02
CA MET A 809 -9.78 8.75 -3.00
C MET A 809 -11.27 8.41 -3.06
N GLY A 810 -12.09 8.85 -2.10
CA GLY A 810 -13.54 8.69 -2.09
C GLY A 810 -14.06 7.47 -1.32
N TYR A 811 -13.22 6.88 -0.45
CA TYR A 811 -13.58 5.75 0.40
C TYR A 811 -13.95 6.19 1.82
N ASP A 812 -14.50 5.26 2.62
CA ASP A 812 -14.89 5.48 4.01
C ASP A 812 -13.72 5.13 4.96
N THR A 813 -13.27 6.09 5.77
CA THR A 813 -12.13 5.90 6.67
C THR A 813 -12.35 4.83 7.74
N ASP A 814 -13.61 4.53 8.08
CA ASP A 814 -13.93 3.48 9.05
C ASP A 814 -13.49 2.07 8.56
N GLU A 815 -13.33 1.90 7.24
CA GLU A 815 -12.83 0.65 6.65
C GLU A 815 -11.37 0.35 7.03
N ILE A 816 -10.57 1.36 7.34
CA ILE A 816 -9.15 1.19 7.72
C ILE A 816 -9.05 0.33 8.98
N LEU A 817 -9.80 0.68 10.03
CA LEU A 817 -9.79 -0.10 11.28
C LEU A 817 -10.43 -1.48 11.10
N ASN A 818 -11.46 -1.61 10.25
CA ASN A 818 -12.05 -2.91 9.93
C ASN A 818 -11.01 -3.84 9.27
N GLN A 819 -10.21 -3.31 8.34
CA GLN A 819 -9.14 -4.05 7.69
C GLN A 819 -8.04 -4.43 8.70
N VAL A 820 -7.69 -3.53 9.62
CA VAL A 820 -6.75 -3.82 10.72
C VAL A 820 -7.25 -4.98 11.57
N PHE A 821 -8.53 -4.99 11.99
CA PHE A 821 -9.10 -6.07 12.81
C PHE A 821 -9.09 -7.42 12.09
N GLN A 822 -9.33 -7.41 10.78
CA GLN A 822 -9.25 -8.59 9.93
C GLN A 822 -7.81 -9.09 9.80
N LEU A 823 -6.84 -8.22 9.56
CA LEU A 823 -5.43 -8.62 9.48
C LEU A 823 -4.93 -9.18 10.82
N ILE A 824 -5.34 -8.59 11.94
CA ILE A 824 -5.06 -9.12 13.28
C ILE A 824 -5.69 -10.50 13.47
N SER A 825 -6.93 -10.73 13.00
CA SER A 825 -7.60 -12.04 13.14
C SER A 825 -6.89 -13.16 12.37
N LEU A 826 -6.25 -12.80 11.25
CA LEU A 826 -5.45 -13.70 10.41
C LEU A 826 -3.98 -13.82 10.89
N GLY A 827 -3.56 -13.02 11.88
CA GLY A 827 -2.16 -12.96 12.31
C GLY A 827 -1.23 -12.38 11.26
N ARG A 828 -1.72 -11.39 10.51
CA ARG A 828 -1.07 -10.70 9.39
C ARG A 828 -0.94 -9.20 9.67
N GLU A 829 -0.85 -8.80 10.94
CA GLU A 829 -0.79 -7.39 11.34
C GLU A 829 0.51 -6.67 10.94
N ASN A 830 1.49 -7.42 10.42
CA ASN A 830 2.70 -6.89 9.80
C ASN A 830 2.48 -6.38 8.37
N GLN A 831 1.35 -6.67 7.74
CA GLN A 831 1.05 -6.23 6.39
C GLN A 831 0.85 -4.71 6.32
N ASP A 832 1.37 -4.12 5.25
CA ASP A 832 1.28 -2.69 4.96
C ASP A 832 -0.09 -2.37 4.36
N LEU A 833 -0.83 -1.46 5.00
CA LEU A 833 -2.15 -1.05 4.52
C LEU A 833 -2.09 -0.26 3.21
N LEU A 834 -0.95 0.32 2.81
CA LEU A 834 -0.81 0.94 1.48
C LEU A 834 -1.03 -0.09 0.37
N ASP A 835 -0.49 -1.30 0.54
CA ASP A 835 -0.66 -2.37 -0.43
C ASP A 835 -2.09 -2.93 -0.35
N ILE A 836 -2.55 -3.23 0.86
CA ILE A 836 -3.85 -3.88 1.06
C ILE A 836 -5.04 -2.99 0.69
N LEU A 837 -4.99 -1.69 1.04
CA LEU A 837 -6.09 -0.76 0.78
C LEU A 837 -5.95 0.00 -0.54
N LEU A 838 -4.71 0.33 -0.94
CA LEU A 838 -4.47 1.19 -2.12
C LEU A 838 -3.85 0.44 -3.31
N GLY A 839 -3.45 -0.82 -3.16
CA GLY A 839 -2.75 -1.59 -4.19
C GLY A 839 -1.35 -1.04 -4.51
N ILE A 840 -0.76 -0.26 -3.60
CA ILE A 840 0.56 0.34 -3.78
C ILE A 840 1.59 -0.55 -3.12
N LYS A 841 2.47 -1.14 -3.92
CA LYS A 841 3.69 -1.77 -3.39
C LYS A 841 4.77 -0.71 -3.24
N PRO A 842 5.27 -0.45 -2.03
CA PRO A 842 6.38 0.47 -1.84
C PRO A 842 7.57 -0.05 -2.66
N PRO A 843 8.20 0.78 -3.51
CA PRO A 843 9.39 0.39 -4.24
C PRO A 843 10.57 0.35 -3.25
N LYS A 844 10.74 -0.79 -2.56
CA LYS A 844 11.69 -0.96 -1.45
C LYS A 844 13.16 -0.78 -1.85
N GLU A 845 13.48 -0.84 -3.14
CA GLU A 845 14.85 -0.75 -3.67
C GLU A 845 15.22 0.65 -4.16
N GLU A 846 14.27 1.59 -4.20
CA GLU A 846 14.43 2.92 -4.81
C GLU A 846 14.83 4.02 -3.82
N VAL A 847 15.02 3.74 -2.52
CA VAL A 847 15.50 4.74 -1.53
C VAL A 847 16.70 4.21 -0.76
N VAL A 848 17.79 4.98 -0.75
CA VAL A 848 18.96 4.70 0.10
C VAL A 848 18.70 5.27 1.49
N VAL A 849 18.56 4.39 2.48
CA VAL A 849 18.47 4.80 3.88
C VAL A 849 19.84 5.30 4.34
N GLN A 850 19.94 6.59 4.62
CA GLN A 850 21.16 7.21 5.13
C GLN A 850 21.26 7.03 6.66
N GLU A 851 22.49 6.99 7.17
CA GLU A 851 22.72 7.01 8.62
C GLU A 851 22.31 8.38 9.19
N LEU A 852 21.48 8.35 10.24
CA LEU A 852 21.04 9.56 10.94
C LEU A 852 22.10 9.96 11.97
N GLU A 853 22.71 11.12 11.77
CA GLU A 853 23.71 11.67 12.68
C GLU A 853 23.43 13.13 12.99
N GLU A 854 23.80 13.55 14.19
CA GLU A 854 23.86 14.96 14.56
C GLU A 854 25.10 15.57 13.92
N TRP A 855 24.91 16.14 12.74
CA TRP A 855 25.98 16.78 11.99
C TRP A 855 26.31 18.15 12.58
N PRO A 856 27.59 18.50 12.78
CA PRO A 856 27.97 19.87 13.14
C PRO A 856 27.70 20.83 11.97
N PRO A 857 27.49 22.13 12.23
CA PRO A 857 27.27 23.11 11.18
C PRO A 857 28.52 23.33 10.30
N ALA A 858 28.30 23.51 9.00
CA ALA A 858 29.31 23.93 8.05
C ALA A 858 29.60 25.44 8.19
N GLY A 859 30.83 25.84 7.86
CA GLY A 859 31.19 27.24 7.67
C GLY A 859 30.43 27.91 6.52
N LYS A 860 30.33 29.25 6.55
CA LYS A 860 29.71 30.04 5.48
C LYS A 860 30.71 30.34 4.36
N LEU A 861 30.21 30.47 3.14
CA LEU A 861 30.97 31.02 2.02
C LEU A 861 31.12 32.54 2.17
N GLU A 862 32.29 33.06 1.80
CA GLU A 862 32.60 34.48 1.77
C GLU A 862 32.27 35.05 0.38
N ARG A 863 31.41 36.07 0.31
CA ARG A 863 31.04 36.74 -0.94
C ARG A 863 32.23 37.52 -1.49
N TYR A 864 32.41 37.50 -2.81
CA TYR A 864 33.40 38.34 -3.47
C TYR A 864 32.96 39.81 -3.46
N GLU A 865 33.86 40.71 -3.06
CA GLU A 865 33.58 42.14 -2.88
C GLU A 865 33.08 42.85 -4.16
N LYS A 866 33.43 42.33 -5.34
CA LYS A 866 33.04 42.92 -6.64
C LYS A 866 31.77 42.28 -7.25
N ASN A 867 30.99 41.55 -6.46
CA ASN A 867 29.71 41.02 -6.94
C ASN A 867 28.74 42.16 -7.31
N PRO A 868 27.87 41.98 -8.33
CA PRO A 868 27.86 40.85 -9.26
C PRO A 868 29.00 40.90 -10.29
N ILE A 869 29.55 39.74 -10.65
CA ILE A 869 30.64 39.64 -11.64
C ILE A 869 30.13 39.63 -13.09
N LEU A 870 28.88 39.22 -13.31
CA LEU A 870 28.21 39.33 -14.62
C LEU A 870 26.79 39.87 -14.42
N SER A 871 26.47 40.91 -15.19
CA SER A 871 25.12 41.47 -15.32
C SER A 871 24.65 41.40 -16.78
N PRO A 872 23.33 41.49 -17.04
CA PRO A 872 22.78 41.52 -18.40
C PRO A 872 23.34 42.68 -19.23
N ILE A 873 23.61 42.43 -20.51
CA ILE A 873 24.06 43.46 -21.47
C ILE A 873 22.89 43.75 -22.41
N ARG A 874 22.29 44.93 -22.27
CA ARG A 874 21.03 45.28 -22.97
C ARG A 874 21.17 45.27 -24.50
N GLU A 875 22.38 45.55 -25.00
CA GLU A 875 22.70 45.57 -26.43
C GLU A 875 22.78 44.17 -27.05
N HIS A 876 22.99 43.13 -26.24
CA HIS A 876 23.06 41.76 -26.71
C HIS A 876 21.68 41.11 -26.63
N TRP A 877 21.00 40.98 -27.77
CA TRP A 877 19.61 40.51 -27.85
C TRP A 877 19.31 39.22 -27.05
N TRP A 878 20.27 38.29 -27.00
CA TRP A 878 20.15 36.96 -26.42
C TRP A 878 20.43 36.87 -24.90
N GLU A 879 21.01 37.91 -24.30
CA GLU A 879 21.35 37.99 -22.87
C GLU A 879 20.90 39.29 -22.21
N SER A 880 20.04 40.03 -22.91
CA SER A 880 19.62 41.38 -22.57
C SER A 880 18.70 41.48 -21.36
N LYS A 881 17.98 40.39 -21.02
CA LYS A 881 17.09 40.37 -19.84
C LYS A 881 17.84 39.87 -18.61
N TYR A 882 18.40 38.66 -18.66
CA TYR A 882 18.99 38.02 -17.49
C TYR A 882 20.23 37.18 -17.82
N VAL A 883 21.17 37.10 -16.88
CA VAL A 883 22.34 36.21 -16.92
C VAL A 883 22.38 35.42 -15.62
N LEU A 884 22.39 34.11 -15.74
CA LEU A 884 21.94 33.18 -14.71
C LEU A 884 22.91 32.00 -14.63
N ASN A 885 22.91 31.33 -13.47
CA ASN A 885 23.26 29.90 -13.30
C ASN A 885 24.37 29.40 -14.23
N ALA A 886 25.63 29.54 -13.80
CA ALA A 886 26.78 29.21 -14.63
C ALA A 886 27.45 27.90 -14.21
N ALA A 887 27.73 27.04 -15.20
CA ALA A 887 28.73 26.00 -15.06
C ALA A 887 30.10 26.67 -14.96
N ALA A 888 31.02 26.07 -14.19
CA ALA A 888 32.38 26.54 -14.06
C ALA A 888 33.36 25.40 -14.32
N LEU A 889 34.33 25.62 -15.19
CA LEU A 889 35.35 24.65 -15.54
C LEU A 889 36.73 25.30 -15.46
N ARG A 890 37.64 24.76 -14.65
CA ARG A 890 39.04 25.18 -14.64
C ARG A 890 39.83 24.36 -15.64
N LEU A 891 40.49 25.04 -16.57
CA LEU A 891 41.46 24.44 -17.48
C LEU A 891 42.73 25.26 -17.36
N LYS A 892 43.79 24.68 -16.78
CA LYS A 892 45.04 25.41 -16.48
C LYS A 892 44.80 26.60 -15.54
N ASP A 893 45.34 27.76 -15.92
CA ASP A 893 45.29 29.01 -15.16
C ASP A 893 43.95 29.76 -15.28
N LYS A 894 43.00 29.27 -16.07
CA LYS A 894 41.74 29.98 -16.37
C LYS A 894 40.51 29.21 -15.91
N VAL A 895 39.46 29.96 -15.59
CA VAL A 895 38.12 29.43 -15.34
C VAL A 895 37.17 29.87 -16.45
N TYR A 896 36.46 28.91 -17.00
CA TYR A 896 35.49 29.08 -18.07
C TYR A 896 34.08 28.98 -17.47
N LEU A 897 33.33 30.08 -17.54
CA LEU A 897 31.96 30.18 -17.07
C LEU A 897 31.00 30.01 -18.24
N LEU A 898 30.34 28.85 -18.30
CA LEU A 898 29.28 28.57 -19.25
C LEU A 898 27.97 29.00 -18.60
N TYR A 899 27.51 30.21 -18.88
CA TYR A 899 26.38 30.80 -18.18
C TYR A 899 25.08 30.71 -18.97
N ARG A 900 23.97 30.47 -18.28
CA ARG A 900 22.64 30.62 -18.87
C ARG A 900 22.36 32.10 -19.11
N ALA A 901 21.84 32.43 -20.27
CA ALA A 901 21.43 33.77 -20.63
C ALA A 901 20.02 33.75 -21.21
N TYR A 902 19.25 34.79 -20.89
CA TYR A 902 17.87 34.92 -21.35
C TYR A 902 17.66 36.24 -22.08
N GLY A 903 17.16 36.12 -23.31
CA GLY A 903 16.99 37.24 -24.23
C GLY A 903 15.58 37.82 -24.23
N GLN A 904 15.39 38.91 -24.99
CA GLN A 904 14.07 39.50 -25.21
C GLN A 904 13.09 38.55 -25.91
N ASP A 905 13.62 37.60 -26.68
CA ASP A 905 12.90 36.57 -27.41
C ASP A 905 12.41 35.42 -26.51
N GLU A 906 12.67 35.50 -25.20
CA GLU A 906 12.18 34.54 -24.21
C GLU A 906 12.72 33.12 -24.39
N VAL A 907 14.00 33.04 -24.79
CA VAL A 907 14.72 31.77 -25.00
C VAL A 907 16.03 31.77 -24.22
N SER A 908 16.25 30.72 -23.43
CA SER A 908 17.52 30.50 -22.71
C SER A 908 18.60 29.92 -23.63
N ARG A 909 19.83 30.44 -23.53
CA ARG A 909 21.02 30.00 -24.29
C ARG A 909 22.24 29.95 -23.38
N ILE A 910 23.31 29.30 -23.83
CA ILE A 910 24.58 29.25 -23.07
C ILE A 910 25.60 30.22 -23.65
N GLY A 911 26.05 31.16 -22.83
CA GLY A 911 27.15 32.08 -23.10
C GLY A 911 28.47 31.58 -22.52
N LEU A 912 29.57 32.27 -22.86
CA LEU A 912 30.89 31.98 -22.31
C LEU A 912 31.59 33.25 -21.81
N ALA A 913 32.01 33.21 -20.55
CA ALA A 913 32.95 34.17 -19.96
C ALA A 913 34.20 33.43 -19.47
N ILE A 914 35.36 34.07 -19.57
CA ILE A 914 36.66 33.54 -19.18
C ILE A 914 37.20 34.41 -18.05
N THR A 915 37.64 33.81 -16.95
CA THR A 915 38.12 34.51 -15.76
C THR A 915 39.48 33.97 -15.31
N ASP A 916 40.19 34.73 -14.47
CA ASP A 916 41.36 34.26 -13.72
C ASP A 916 40.96 33.54 -12.40
N GLY A 917 39.66 33.26 -12.21
CA GLY A 917 39.05 32.85 -10.95
C GLY A 917 38.19 33.96 -10.33
N TYR A 918 38.60 35.23 -10.43
CA TYR A 918 37.92 36.35 -9.76
C TYR A 918 37.47 37.44 -10.73
N ASN A 919 38.33 37.86 -11.66
CA ASN A 919 38.06 38.92 -12.63
C ASN A 919 37.71 38.33 -14.00
N VAL A 920 36.68 38.88 -14.65
CA VAL A 920 36.31 38.53 -16.02
C VAL A 920 37.35 39.10 -16.98
N LEU A 921 38.08 38.21 -17.66
CA LEU A 921 39.10 38.55 -18.65
C LEU A 921 38.47 38.75 -20.04
N GLU A 922 37.45 37.94 -20.36
CA GLU A 922 36.76 38.00 -21.64
C GLU A 922 35.31 37.50 -21.50
N ARG A 923 34.39 38.09 -22.26
CA ARG A 923 33.01 37.62 -22.42
C ARG A 923 32.65 37.65 -23.90
N LEU A 924 32.17 36.52 -24.44
CA LEU A 924 31.86 36.42 -25.86
C LEU A 924 30.58 37.18 -26.22
N LYS A 925 30.53 37.75 -27.43
CA LYS A 925 29.37 38.53 -27.95
C LYS A 925 28.20 37.66 -28.41
N HIS A 926 28.46 36.39 -28.69
CA HIS A 926 27.49 35.43 -29.21
C HIS A 926 27.44 34.20 -28.30
N PRO A 927 26.28 33.54 -28.19
CA PRO A 927 26.15 32.31 -27.41
C PRO A 927 27.00 31.19 -28.03
N ILE A 928 27.51 30.30 -27.18
CA ILE A 928 28.28 29.12 -27.59
C ILE A 928 27.42 27.87 -27.77
N PHE A 929 26.17 27.89 -27.29
CA PHE A 929 25.20 26.81 -27.44
C PHE A 929 23.78 27.39 -27.49
N VAL A 930 23.00 26.98 -28.51
CA VAL A 930 21.65 27.48 -28.78
C VAL A 930 20.69 26.33 -29.06
N PRO A 931 19.37 26.47 -28.83
CA PRO A 931 18.39 25.44 -29.15
C PRO A 931 18.42 24.96 -30.62
N GLU A 932 18.36 23.65 -30.82
CA GLU A 932 18.21 23.03 -32.16
C GLU A 932 17.13 21.95 -32.23
N THR A 933 16.76 21.35 -31.09
CA THR A 933 15.76 20.29 -31.01
C THR A 933 14.40 20.83 -30.59
N LYS A 934 13.35 20.01 -30.72
CA LYS A 934 11.99 20.42 -30.29
C LYS A 934 11.92 20.60 -28.78
N GLU A 935 12.66 19.75 -28.08
CA GLU A 935 12.74 19.69 -26.62
C GLU A 935 13.47 20.91 -26.04
N GLU A 936 14.24 21.64 -26.85
CA GLU A 936 15.01 22.83 -26.45
C GLU A 936 14.34 24.16 -26.85
N ILE A 937 13.19 24.14 -27.51
CA ILE A 937 12.68 25.33 -28.25
C ILE A 937 12.47 26.57 -27.37
N LYS A 938 12.27 26.40 -26.05
CA LYS A 938 12.22 27.49 -25.07
C LYS A 938 13.51 27.70 -24.29
N GLY A 939 14.47 26.78 -24.39
CA GLY A 939 15.85 27.07 -24.03
C GLY A 939 16.70 25.86 -23.67
N CYS A 940 18.01 26.13 -23.60
CA CYS A 940 19.00 25.28 -22.95
C CYS A 940 19.40 25.96 -21.63
N GLU A 941 19.09 25.34 -20.49
CA GLU A 941 19.16 25.99 -19.19
C GLU A 941 20.12 25.30 -18.22
N ASP A 942 20.70 26.10 -17.32
CA ASP A 942 21.43 25.69 -16.13
C ASP A 942 22.49 24.59 -16.41
N PRO A 943 23.52 24.88 -17.22
CA PRO A 943 24.51 23.88 -17.63
C PRO A 943 25.41 23.46 -16.46
N ARG A 944 25.75 22.17 -16.40
CA ARG A 944 26.77 21.59 -15.51
C ARG A 944 27.76 20.82 -16.36
N VAL A 945 29.06 20.96 -16.07
CA VAL A 945 30.13 20.41 -16.93
C VAL A 945 31.14 19.61 -16.13
N VAL A 946 31.60 18.52 -16.73
CA VAL A 946 32.76 17.73 -16.30
C VAL A 946 33.63 17.37 -17.50
N VAL A 947 34.88 17.01 -17.26
CA VAL A 947 35.78 16.48 -18.29
C VAL A 947 35.89 14.98 -18.10
N ILE A 948 35.59 14.23 -19.16
CA ILE A 948 35.70 12.76 -19.21
C ILE A 948 36.40 12.41 -20.52
N ASP A 949 37.48 11.64 -20.46
CA ASP A 949 38.23 11.16 -21.63
C ASP A 949 38.54 12.29 -22.65
N ASP A 950 39.05 13.44 -22.17
CA ASP A 950 39.35 14.66 -22.93
C ASP A 950 38.16 15.31 -23.68
N GLU A 951 36.91 14.91 -23.39
CA GLU A 951 35.70 15.63 -23.79
C GLU A 951 35.08 16.36 -22.59
N ILE A 952 34.67 17.62 -22.81
CA ILE A 952 33.78 18.37 -21.93
C ILE A 952 32.39 17.82 -22.16
N VAL A 953 31.82 17.19 -21.14
CA VAL A 953 30.43 16.69 -21.13
C VAL A 953 29.58 17.69 -20.36
N MET A 954 28.56 18.23 -21.03
CA MET A 954 27.60 19.17 -20.47
C MET A 954 26.25 18.49 -20.28
N LEU A 955 25.76 18.47 -19.05
CA LEU A 955 24.36 18.19 -18.74
C LEU A 955 23.62 19.53 -18.59
N TYR A 956 22.44 19.63 -19.19
CA TYR A 956 21.62 20.84 -19.16
C TYR A 956 20.13 20.50 -19.19
N THR A 957 19.30 21.45 -18.79
CA THR A 957 17.85 21.32 -18.91
C THR A 957 17.43 21.77 -20.31
N ALA A 958 16.88 20.87 -21.11
CA ALA A 958 16.15 21.17 -22.34
C ALA A 958 14.70 21.50 -21.97
N TYR A 959 14.23 22.69 -22.34
CA TYR A 959 12.88 23.16 -22.06
C TYR A 959 12.10 23.47 -23.33
N ASP A 960 10.94 22.85 -23.49
CA ASP A 960 10.08 23.04 -24.68
C ASP A 960 8.93 24.03 -24.45
N GLY A 961 8.78 24.53 -23.22
CA GLY A 961 7.67 25.39 -22.79
C GLY A 961 6.57 24.68 -22.01
N VAL A 962 6.58 23.35 -22.00
CA VAL A 962 5.61 22.49 -21.33
C VAL A 962 6.29 21.52 -20.38
N VAL A 963 7.42 20.92 -20.77
CA VAL A 963 8.18 19.94 -20.00
C VAL A 963 9.66 20.35 -19.94
N ALA A 964 10.27 20.21 -18.77
CA ALA A 964 11.71 20.34 -18.58
C ALA A 964 12.36 18.97 -18.45
N GLN A 965 13.39 18.70 -19.26
CA GLN A 965 14.07 17.40 -19.30
C GLN A 965 15.58 17.56 -19.28
N ILE A 966 16.29 16.54 -18.81
CA ILE A 966 17.76 16.51 -18.87
C ILE A 966 18.24 16.08 -20.25
N ALA A 967 19.12 16.89 -20.84
CA ALA A 967 19.83 16.62 -22.07
C ALA A 967 21.35 16.66 -21.86
N ALA A 968 22.08 16.01 -22.76
CA ALA A 968 23.53 15.97 -22.75
C ALA A 968 24.13 16.40 -24.09
N ALA A 969 25.25 17.10 -24.02
CA ALA A 969 26.09 17.44 -25.16
C ALA A 969 27.56 17.28 -24.80
N SER A 970 28.43 17.06 -25.80
CA SER A 970 29.88 17.05 -25.56
C SER A 970 30.68 17.76 -26.65
N ILE A 971 31.88 18.22 -26.29
CA ILE A 971 32.87 18.81 -27.19
C ILE A 971 34.27 18.41 -26.70
N SER A 972 35.23 18.22 -27.60
CA SER A 972 36.61 17.97 -27.17
C SER A 972 37.20 19.20 -26.46
N VAL A 973 38.05 18.99 -25.46
CA VAL A 973 38.75 20.10 -24.78
C VAL A 973 39.54 20.94 -25.79
N GLU A 974 40.16 20.29 -26.79
CA GLU A 974 40.89 20.95 -27.87
C GLU A 974 39.98 21.86 -28.71
N ASP A 975 38.84 21.36 -29.20
CA ASP A 975 37.90 22.16 -29.99
C ASP A 975 37.32 23.33 -29.18
N PHE A 976 37.02 23.10 -27.90
CA PHE A 976 36.52 24.14 -27.01
C PHE A 976 37.54 25.28 -26.81
N LEU A 977 38.80 24.93 -26.56
CA LEU A 977 39.88 25.91 -26.40
C LEU A 977 40.20 26.65 -27.72
N ASN A 978 40.05 25.96 -28.86
CA ASN A 978 40.18 26.53 -30.20
C ASN A 978 38.95 27.33 -30.65
N ARG A 979 37.90 27.41 -29.82
CA ARG A 979 36.64 28.13 -30.08
C ARG A 979 35.81 27.57 -31.24
N ASN A 980 35.95 26.29 -31.54
CA ASN A 980 35.16 25.57 -32.54
C ASN A 980 33.80 25.15 -31.97
N PHE A 981 33.00 26.10 -31.48
CA PHE A 981 31.75 25.80 -30.76
C PHE A 981 30.66 25.16 -31.64
N ASP A 982 30.79 25.21 -32.97
CA ASP A 982 29.96 24.45 -33.90
C ASP A 982 30.17 22.93 -33.80
N ARG A 983 31.22 22.48 -33.12
CA ARG A 983 31.56 21.06 -32.90
C ARG A 983 30.85 20.41 -31.72
N TRP A 984 29.97 21.12 -31.00
CA TRP A 984 29.14 20.50 -29.95
C TRP A 984 28.31 19.35 -30.51
N LYS A 985 28.42 18.17 -29.88
CA LYS A 985 27.68 16.96 -30.24
C LYS A 985 26.56 16.74 -29.22
N ARG A 986 25.31 16.95 -29.62
CA ARG A 986 24.14 16.54 -28.83
C ARG A 986 24.12 15.02 -28.71
N LYS A 987 24.07 14.51 -27.47
CA LYS A 987 24.01 13.08 -27.17
C LYS A 987 22.57 12.57 -27.01
N GLY A 988 21.62 13.47 -26.77
CA GLY A 988 20.20 13.15 -26.57
C GLY A 988 19.74 13.45 -25.14
N LEU A 989 18.50 13.06 -24.84
CA LEU A 989 17.92 13.16 -23.51
C LEU A 989 18.46 12.04 -22.60
N ALA A 990 18.76 12.35 -21.34
CA ALA A 990 19.12 11.35 -20.34
C ALA A 990 17.90 10.54 -19.90
N PHE A 991 16.77 11.22 -19.64
CA PHE A 991 15.53 10.63 -19.14
C PHE A 991 14.32 11.10 -19.98
N PRO A 992 14.11 10.53 -21.19
CA PRO A 992 12.96 10.84 -22.03
C PRO A 992 11.61 10.68 -21.31
N GLY A 993 10.71 11.66 -21.45
CA GLY A 993 9.34 11.61 -20.93
C GLY A 993 9.18 11.95 -19.44
N ILE A 994 10.28 12.30 -18.74
CA ILE A 994 10.27 12.59 -17.30
C ILE A 994 10.58 14.08 -17.07
N TRP A 995 9.77 14.72 -16.23
CA TRP A 995 10.08 16.06 -15.73
C TRP A 995 11.26 15.97 -14.76
N ASP A 996 12.42 16.47 -15.18
CA ASP A 996 13.69 16.28 -14.48
C ASP A 996 14.62 17.47 -14.67
N LYS A 997 15.39 17.80 -13.63
CA LYS A 997 16.30 18.95 -13.58
C LYS A 997 17.56 18.62 -12.78
N ASP A 998 18.53 19.53 -12.81
CA ASP A 998 19.70 19.53 -11.90
C ASP A 998 20.57 18.30 -11.98
N ALA A 999 20.77 17.80 -13.19
CA ALA A 999 21.64 16.67 -13.39
C ALA A 999 23.12 17.08 -13.34
N ILE A 1000 23.92 16.27 -12.64
CA ILE A 1000 25.37 16.34 -12.61
C ILE A 1000 25.95 14.96 -12.88
N LEU A 1001 27.11 14.91 -13.52
CA LEU A 1001 27.84 13.69 -13.79
C LEU A 1001 29.09 13.66 -12.90
N PHE A 1002 29.43 12.49 -12.35
CA PHE A 1002 30.71 12.31 -11.68
C PHE A 1002 31.83 12.30 -12.74
N PRO A 1003 32.98 12.94 -12.49
CA PRO A 1003 34.01 13.14 -13.52
C PRO A 1003 34.83 11.88 -13.84
N GLU A 1004 34.63 10.79 -13.09
CA GLU A 1004 35.31 9.51 -13.33
C GLU A 1004 34.38 8.32 -13.09
N LYS A 1005 34.79 7.14 -13.56
CA LYS A 1005 34.09 5.89 -13.26
C LYS A 1005 34.35 5.48 -11.82
N ILE A 1006 33.29 5.14 -11.09
CA ILE A 1006 33.34 4.63 -9.72
C ILE A 1006 32.97 3.16 -9.75
N LYS A 1007 33.91 2.30 -9.33
CA LYS A 1007 33.79 0.82 -9.41
C LYS A 1007 33.33 0.32 -10.79
N GLY A 1008 33.82 0.95 -11.86
CA GLY A 1008 33.52 0.59 -13.25
C GLY A 1008 32.30 1.28 -13.87
N ASN A 1009 31.50 2.00 -13.08
CA ASN A 1009 30.27 2.67 -13.53
C ASN A 1009 30.42 4.19 -13.59
N TYR A 1010 29.81 4.81 -14.58
CA TYR A 1010 29.46 6.24 -14.52
C TYR A 1010 28.31 6.42 -13.52
N ALA A 1011 28.36 7.50 -12.75
CA ALA A 1011 27.30 7.89 -11.83
C ALA A 1011 26.75 9.25 -12.21
N ILE A 1012 25.43 9.38 -12.23
CA ILE A 1012 24.71 10.63 -12.47
C ILE A 1012 23.84 10.93 -11.25
N TYR A 1013 23.88 12.17 -10.75
CA TYR A 1013 22.79 12.66 -9.91
C TYR A 1013 21.81 13.43 -10.77
N HIS A 1014 20.52 13.33 -10.47
CA HIS A 1014 19.44 14.05 -11.14
C HIS A 1014 18.28 14.31 -10.18
N ARG A 1015 17.25 15.06 -10.61
CA ARG A 1015 16.17 15.48 -9.72
C ARG A 1015 14.80 15.33 -10.39
N ILE A 1016 14.15 14.22 -10.06
CA ILE A 1016 12.69 14.15 -10.08
C ILE A 1016 12.21 14.85 -8.81
N GLU A 1017 11.70 16.09 -8.94
CA GLU A 1017 11.30 16.93 -7.82
C GLU A 1017 10.40 16.14 -6.85
N PRO A 1018 10.66 16.12 -5.53
CA PRO A 1018 11.49 17.08 -4.80
C PRO A 1018 12.91 16.60 -4.43
N SER A 1019 13.32 15.41 -4.89
CA SER A 1019 14.45 14.67 -4.32
C SER A 1019 15.64 14.56 -5.28
N ILE A 1020 16.84 14.35 -4.72
CA ILE A 1020 18.02 14.00 -5.51
C ILE A 1020 18.09 12.48 -5.64
N TRP A 1021 18.29 12.03 -6.88
CA TRP A 1021 18.43 10.65 -7.28
C TRP A 1021 19.85 10.38 -7.75
N VAL A 1022 20.32 9.15 -7.57
CA VAL A 1022 21.52 8.61 -8.21
C VAL A 1022 21.11 7.53 -9.22
N ALA A 1023 21.84 7.46 -10.33
CA ALA A 1023 21.76 6.33 -11.25
C ALA A 1023 23.16 5.94 -11.73
N TYR A 1024 23.32 4.66 -12.06
CA TYR A 1024 24.60 4.07 -12.45
C TYR A 1024 24.53 3.46 -13.85
N SER A 1025 25.63 3.49 -14.59
CA SER A 1025 25.73 2.83 -15.90
C SER A 1025 27.18 2.48 -16.24
N GLU A 1026 27.43 1.30 -16.78
CA GLU A 1026 28.77 0.90 -17.28
C GLU A 1026 29.24 1.75 -18.48
N LYS A 1027 28.29 2.32 -19.23
CA LYS A 1027 28.51 3.13 -20.43
C LYS A 1027 27.91 4.52 -20.25
N LEU A 1028 28.60 5.54 -20.75
CA LEU A 1028 28.05 6.88 -20.81
C LEU A 1028 27.02 6.94 -21.94
N ALA A 1029 25.75 6.73 -21.59
CA ALA A 1029 24.64 6.55 -22.53
C ALA A 1029 23.53 7.59 -22.29
N PHE A 1030 22.89 8.00 -23.39
CA PHE A 1030 21.74 8.91 -23.42
C PHE A 1030 20.77 8.36 -24.48
N PRO A 1031 19.65 7.70 -24.09
CA PRO A 1031 19.10 7.63 -22.74
C PRO A 1031 19.91 6.76 -21.77
N TRP A 1032 19.78 7.07 -20.48
CA TRP A 1032 20.35 6.27 -19.40
C TRP A 1032 19.59 4.93 -19.24
N PRO A 1033 20.20 3.86 -18.72
CA PRO A 1033 19.49 2.60 -18.42
C PRO A 1033 18.28 2.79 -17.48
N HIS A 1034 17.29 1.91 -17.62
CA HIS A 1034 16.05 1.93 -16.82
C HIS A 1034 16.24 1.49 -15.36
N GLU A 1035 17.34 0.79 -15.06
CA GLU A 1035 17.57 0.18 -13.74
C GLU A 1035 18.59 0.97 -12.92
N GLY A 1036 18.55 0.79 -11.60
CA GLY A 1036 19.58 1.33 -10.69
C GLY A 1036 19.35 2.78 -10.24
N HIS A 1037 18.16 3.35 -10.49
CA HIS A 1037 17.75 4.64 -9.98
C HIS A 1037 17.38 4.56 -8.50
N LYS A 1038 17.97 5.42 -7.66
CA LYS A 1038 17.66 5.48 -6.23
C LYS A 1038 17.61 6.92 -5.74
N ILE A 1039 16.61 7.25 -4.93
CA ILE A 1039 16.59 8.46 -4.12
C ILE A 1039 17.67 8.34 -3.06
N ILE A 1040 18.63 9.26 -3.07
CA ILE A 1040 19.70 9.32 -2.07
C ILE A 1040 19.38 10.33 -0.96
N MET A 1041 18.59 11.35 -1.30
CA MET A 1041 18.31 12.47 -0.43
C MET A 1041 16.97 13.09 -0.83
N GLY A 1042 16.10 13.32 0.16
CA GLY A 1042 14.90 14.13 -0.01
C GLY A 1042 14.94 15.43 0.80
N PRO A 1043 13.90 16.27 0.66
CA PRO A 1043 13.69 17.43 1.51
C PRO A 1043 13.58 17.02 2.97
N ARG A 1044 14.11 17.84 3.89
CA ARG A 1044 14.00 17.56 5.33
C ARG A 1044 12.64 18.01 5.88
N SER A 1045 12.24 17.44 7.00
CA SER A 1045 10.97 17.79 7.65
C SER A 1045 10.96 19.20 8.27
N GLY A 1046 9.76 19.74 8.47
CA GLY A 1046 9.48 20.91 9.31
C GLY A 1046 10.10 22.22 8.82
N MET A 1047 10.73 22.96 9.74
CA MET A 1047 11.23 24.33 9.53
C MET A 1047 12.62 24.39 8.88
N MET A 1048 13.14 23.26 8.38
CA MET A 1048 14.44 23.22 7.73
C MET A 1048 14.47 24.06 6.46
N TRP A 1049 15.63 24.67 6.18
CA TRP A 1049 15.84 25.54 5.03
C TRP A 1049 15.73 24.84 3.67
N ASP A 1050 15.73 23.51 3.65
CA ASP A 1050 15.62 22.67 2.47
C ASP A 1050 14.43 21.68 2.56
N SER A 1051 13.34 22.15 3.15
CA SER A 1051 12.15 21.35 3.48
C SER A 1051 11.13 21.17 2.36
N LEU A 1052 11.18 22.00 1.31
CA LEU A 1052 10.24 21.92 0.19
C LEU A 1052 10.79 21.09 -0.97
N LYS A 1053 12.01 21.41 -1.43
CA LYS A 1053 12.71 20.68 -2.50
C LYS A 1053 14.20 20.94 -2.46
N ILE A 1054 14.94 19.98 -3.01
CA ILE A 1054 16.40 20.03 -3.16
C ILE A 1054 16.81 19.69 -4.59
N GLY A 1055 18.04 20.02 -4.97
CA GLY A 1055 18.63 19.61 -6.24
C GLY A 1055 20.15 19.79 -6.24
N ALA A 1056 20.84 19.04 -7.08
CA ALA A 1056 22.28 19.18 -7.21
C ALA A 1056 22.64 20.56 -7.78
N GLY A 1057 23.69 21.16 -7.25
CA GLY A 1057 24.18 22.46 -7.70
C GLY A 1057 25.35 22.27 -8.65
N ALA A 1058 26.55 22.40 -8.09
CA ALA A 1058 27.81 22.24 -8.81
C ALA A 1058 28.16 20.76 -9.04
N GLN A 1059 29.04 20.53 -10.01
CA GLN A 1059 29.64 19.21 -10.24
C GLN A 1059 30.40 18.71 -8.99
N PRO A 1060 30.53 17.39 -8.79
CA PRO A 1060 31.25 16.84 -7.63
C PRO A 1060 32.73 17.23 -7.66
N ILE A 1061 33.25 17.72 -6.53
CA ILE A 1061 34.67 18.05 -6.35
C ILE A 1061 35.32 16.98 -5.48
N LYS A 1062 36.40 16.35 -5.98
CA LYS A 1062 37.11 15.32 -5.23
C LYS A 1062 37.96 15.96 -4.13
N THR A 1063 37.77 15.51 -2.88
CA THR A 1063 38.56 15.95 -1.73
C THR A 1063 39.35 14.77 -1.15
N GLU A 1064 40.12 14.96 -0.08
CA GLU A 1064 40.72 13.84 0.68
C GLU A 1064 39.70 13.11 1.60
N PHE A 1065 38.46 13.61 1.71
CA PHE A 1065 37.43 13.09 2.62
C PHE A 1065 36.25 12.42 1.91
N GLY A 1066 36.05 12.71 0.62
CA GLY A 1066 34.94 12.23 -0.19
C GLY A 1066 34.70 13.14 -1.40
N TRP A 1067 33.60 12.90 -2.11
CA TRP A 1067 33.10 13.81 -3.14
C TRP A 1067 32.33 14.95 -2.47
N LEU A 1068 32.82 16.18 -2.56
CA LEU A 1068 32.15 17.37 -2.06
C LEU A 1068 31.19 17.91 -3.12
N LEU A 1069 29.91 18.03 -2.76
CA LEU A 1069 28.87 18.59 -3.59
C LEU A 1069 28.29 19.83 -2.92
N ILE A 1070 28.06 20.87 -3.70
CA ILE A 1070 27.23 22.01 -3.30
C ILE A 1070 25.86 21.80 -3.90
N TYR A 1071 24.84 21.73 -3.05
CA TYR A 1071 23.45 21.54 -3.45
C TYR A 1071 22.61 22.75 -3.06
N HIS A 1072 21.45 22.91 -3.70
CA HIS A 1072 20.49 23.93 -3.30
C HIS A 1072 19.31 23.30 -2.56
N GLY A 1073 18.75 24.08 -1.63
CA GLY A 1073 17.57 23.73 -0.87
C GLY A 1073 16.59 24.90 -0.85
N VAL A 1074 15.31 24.56 -0.83
CA VAL A 1074 14.20 25.51 -0.85
C VAL A 1074 13.30 25.21 0.35
N ASP A 1075 12.89 26.25 1.05
CA ASP A 1075 11.92 26.16 2.14
C ASP A 1075 10.48 26.44 1.65
N GLN A 1076 9.52 26.41 2.57
CA GLN A 1076 8.11 26.69 2.28
C GLN A 1076 7.84 28.15 1.85
N GLU A 1077 8.77 29.07 2.15
CA GLU A 1077 8.72 30.49 1.76
C GLU A 1077 9.36 30.74 0.39
N MET A 1078 9.78 29.69 -0.30
CA MET A 1078 10.42 29.72 -1.62
C MET A 1078 11.78 30.41 -1.61
N VAL A 1079 12.49 30.42 -0.49
CA VAL A 1079 13.85 30.96 -0.40
C VAL A 1079 14.86 29.89 -0.79
N TYR A 1080 15.69 30.16 -1.81
CA TYR A 1080 16.73 29.24 -2.28
C TYR A 1080 18.05 29.55 -1.58
N ARG A 1081 18.63 28.54 -0.93
CA ARG A 1081 19.92 28.61 -0.24
C ARG A 1081 20.84 27.50 -0.72
N LEU A 1082 22.14 27.64 -0.46
CA LEU A 1082 23.13 26.60 -0.75
C LEU A 1082 23.53 25.87 0.53
N GLY A 1083 23.80 24.56 0.40
CA GLY A 1083 24.42 23.73 1.43
C GLY A 1083 25.44 22.77 0.84
N VAL A 1084 26.06 21.95 1.68
CA VAL A 1084 27.04 20.94 1.25
C VAL A 1084 26.61 19.52 1.57
N VAL A 1085 26.96 18.61 0.68
CA VAL A 1085 26.90 17.16 0.87
C VAL A 1085 28.27 16.57 0.58
N LEU A 1086 28.70 15.63 1.41
CA LEU A 1086 29.88 14.80 1.15
C LEU A 1086 29.38 13.39 0.82
N ALA A 1087 29.71 12.87 -0.35
CA ALA A 1087 29.39 11.49 -0.77
C ALA A 1087 30.64 10.60 -0.71
N ASP A 1088 30.42 9.31 -0.47
CA ASP A 1088 31.49 8.30 -0.40
C ASP A 1088 32.18 8.12 -1.77
N PHE A 1089 33.50 7.89 -1.77
CA PHE A 1089 34.27 7.69 -3.00
C PHE A 1089 33.84 6.45 -3.76
N ASP A 1090 33.53 5.40 -3.00
CA ASP A 1090 33.29 4.04 -3.49
C ASP A 1090 31.82 3.76 -3.73
N ASP A 1091 30.93 4.59 -3.20
CA ASP A 1091 29.49 4.53 -3.40
C ASP A 1091 28.84 5.93 -3.32
N PRO A 1092 28.64 6.61 -4.47
CA PRO A 1092 27.91 7.87 -4.54
C PRO A 1092 26.49 7.82 -3.96
N GLY A 1093 25.91 6.65 -3.70
CA GLY A 1093 24.63 6.51 -3.03
C GLY A 1093 24.69 6.82 -1.53
N ARG A 1094 25.89 6.76 -0.92
CA ARG A 1094 26.11 6.91 0.51
C ARG A 1094 26.55 8.33 0.85
N VAL A 1095 25.74 9.02 1.66
CA VAL A 1095 26.03 10.36 2.17
C VAL A 1095 26.84 10.24 3.46
N LEU A 1096 28.03 10.81 3.45
CA LEU A 1096 28.96 10.86 4.58
C LEU A 1096 28.78 12.10 5.45
N TYR A 1097 28.17 13.16 4.92
CA TYR A 1097 27.86 14.39 5.64
C TYR A 1097 26.86 15.23 4.83
N ARG A 1098 25.91 15.88 5.50
CA ARG A 1098 25.00 16.88 4.92
C ARG A 1098 24.90 18.04 5.90
N SER A 1099 25.17 19.27 5.43
CA SER A 1099 25.16 20.42 6.34
C SER A 1099 23.77 20.65 6.98
N PRO A 1100 23.68 20.82 8.31
CA PRO A 1100 22.43 21.17 8.98
C PRO A 1100 21.99 22.59 8.58
N ASN A 1101 22.95 23.51 8.43
CA ASN A 1101 22.75 24.91 8.07
C ASN A 1101 23.03 25.18 6.57
N PRO A 1102 22.51 26.29 6.03
CA PRO A 1102 22.96 26.81 4.73
C PRO A 1102 24.37 27.40 4.84
N ILE A 1103 25.19 27.19 3.80
CA ILE A 1103 26.52 27.81 3.65
C ILE A 1103 26.44 29.18 2.98
N LEU A 1104 25.36 29.45 2.24
CA LEU A 1104 25.07 30.75 1.61
C LEU A 1104 23.54 30.94 1.53
N SER A 1105 23.07 32.10 1.96
CA SER A 1105 21.66 32.52 1.91
C SER A 1105 21.56 33.86 1.19
N PRO A 1106 20.43 34.21 0.58
CA PRO A 1106 20.25 35.55 0.01
C PRO A 1106 20.22 36.57 1.15
N GLU A 1107 21.22 37.46 1.20
CA GLU A 1107 21.34 38.52 2.21
C GLU A 1107 21.56 39.89 1.55
N GLU A 1108 22.25 39.94 0.41
CA GLU A 1108 22.56 41.17 -0.31
C GLU A 1108 21.41 41.60 -1.26
N GLU A 1109 21.32 42.89 -1.59
CA GLU A 1109 20.24 43.44 -2.43
C GLU A 1109 20.10 42.72 -3.79
N TYR A 1110 21.22 42.29 -4.39
CA TYR A 1110 21.24 41.57 -5.67
C TYR A 1110 20.83 40.09 -5.56
N GLU A 1111 20.80 39.52 -4.35
CA GLU A 1111 20.38 38.14 -4.06
C GLU A 1111 18.92 38.07 -3.59
N VAL A 1112 18.53 39.02 -2.74
CA VAL A 1112 17.14 39.21 -2.30
C VAL A 1112 16.30 39.65 -3.49
N GLY A 1113 16.83 40.56 -4.32
CA GLY A 1113 16.16 41.03 -5.52
C GLY A 1113 14.89 41.86 -5.24
N LYS A 1114 14.29 42.40 -6.30
CA LYS A 1114 13.03 43.15 -6.22
C LYS A 1114 12.01 42.57 -7.18
N LYS A 1115 10.78 42.39 -6.70
CA LYS A 1115 9.68 41.86 -7.51
C LYS A 1115 9.40 42.78 -8.70
N GLY A 1116 9.54 42.26 -9.92
CA GLY A 1116 9.37 43.00 -11.17
C GLY A 1116 10.66 43.55 -11.78
N GLU A 1117 11.77 43.55 -11.03
CA GLU A 1117 13.12 43.88 -11.53
C GLU A 1117 14.00 42.64 -11.66
N SER A 1118 13.86 41.70 -10.72
CA SER A 1118 14.49 40.39 -10.72
C SER A 1118 13.52 39.32 -11.22
N TRP A 1119 14.03 38.25 -11.85
CA TRP A 1119 13.18 37.14 -12.28
C TRP A 1119 12.58 36.42 -11.07
N VAL A 1120 13.43 35.96 -10.13
CA VAL A 1120 13.00 35.24 -8.93
C VAL A 1120 13.72 35.81 -7.70
N PRO A 1121 13.04 36.63 -6.87
CA PRO A 1121 13.59 37.14 -5.60
C PRO A 1121 13.97 36.02 -4.63
N ASN A 1122 14.86 36.31 -3.67
CA ASN A 1122 15.33 35.43 -2.60
C ASN A 1122 16.01 34.15 -3.12
N VAL A 1123 16.92 34.28 -4.08
CA VAL A 1123 17.62 33.15 -4.71
C VAL A 1123 19.12 33.31 -4.69
N VAL A 1124 19.80 32.31 -4.13
CA VAL A 1124 21.19 31.96 -4.48
C VAL A 1124 21.22 30.54 -5.05
N PHE A 1125 21.81 30.37 -6.23
CA PHE A 1125 21.79 29.10 -6.97
C PHE A 1125 23.11 28.84 -7.69
N THR A 1126 23.69 27.65 -7.62
CA THR A 1126 24.96 27.35 -8.32
C THR A 1126 24.82 26.19 -9.29
N CYS A 1127 25.53 26.27 -10.42
CA CYS A 1127 25.77 25.14 -11.33
C CYS A 1127 27.26 24.80 -11.47
N GLY A 1128 28.14 25.48 -10.73
CA GLY A 1128 29.56 25.44 -11.01
C GLY A 1128 30.41 25.91 -9.83
N ALA A 1129 31.30 25.02 -9.39
CA ALA A 1129 32.34 25.33 -8.43
C ALA A 1129 33.66 24.70 -8.89
N VAL A 1130 34.76 25.40 -8.66
CA VAL A 1130 36.10 24.98 -9.06
C VAL A 1130 37.09 25.24 -7.94
N PRO A 1131 38.22 24.53 -7.87
CA PRO A 1131 39.28 24.91 -6.95
C PRO A 1131 39.87 26.27 -7.32
N ALA A 1132 40.31 27.04 -6.32
CA ALA A 1132 40.95 28.33 -6.52
C ALA A 1132 42.27 28.17 -7.30
N GLU A 1133 42.98 27.06 -7.09
CA GLU A 1133 44.19 26.67 -7.82
C GLU A 1133 43.96 25.34 -8.56
N GLU A 1134 44.73 25.06 -9.62
CA GLU A 1134 44.59 23.79 -10.36
C GLU A 1134 45.07 22.61 -9.52
N LYS A 1135 44.11 21.81 -9.02
CA LYS A 1135 44.37 20.65 -8.18
C LYS A 1135 43.26 19.62 -8.35
N GLU A 1136 43.64 18.36 -8.51
CA GLU A 1136 42.71 17.25 -8.74
C GLU A 1136 42.00 16.78 -7.46
N ILE A 1137 42.72 16.72 -6.33
CA ILE A 1137 42.20 16.30 -5.03
C ILE A 1137 42.45 17.40 -4.01
N LEU A 1138 41.39 17.92 -3.40
CA LEU A 1138 41.49 19.02 -2.43
C LEU A 1138 41.63 18.52 -0.98
N GLY A 1139 42.57 19.09 -0.25
CA GLY A 1139 42.74 18.96 1.20
C GLY A 1139 42.05 20.10 1.96
N GLU A 1140 42.09 20.03 3.30
CA GLU A 1140 41.36 20.94 4.19
C GLU A 1140 41.68 22.44 4.01
N ASN A 1141 42.91 22.77 3.59
CA ASN A 1141 43.39 24.15 3.46
C ASN A 1141 43.17 24.74 2.06
N ASP A 1142 42.72 23.93 1.10
CA ASP A 1142 42.47 24.41 -0.26
C ASP A 1142 41.16 25.20 -0.30
N GLU A 1143 41.14 26.25 -1.13
CA GLU A 1143 39.99 27.12 -1.34
C GLU A 1143 39.21 26.68 -2.59
N ILE A 1144 37.88 26.76 -2.51
CA ILE A 1144 36.98 26.59 -3.65
C ILE A 1144 36.32 27.92 -4.01
N LEU A 1145 36.07 28.10 -5.30
CA LEU A 1145 35.36 29.22 -5.90
C LEU A 1145 34.01 28.73 -6.38
N VAL A 1146 32.93 29.32 -5.86
CA VAL A 1146 31.55 28.96 -6.14
C VAL A 1146 30.90 30.09 -6.92
N TYR A 1147 30.60 29.83 -8.19
CA TYR A 1147 29.88 30.78 -9.03
C TYR A 1147 28.39 30.53 -8.89
N TYR A 1148 27.64 31.57 -8.55
CA TYR A 1148 26.22 31.43 -8.24
C TYR A 1148 25.38 32.52 -8.92
N GLY A 1149 24.20 32.14 -9.42
CA GLY A 1149 23.16 33.06 -9.80
C GLY A 1149 22.53 33.72 -8.57
N ALA A 1150 22.27 35.02 -8.67
CA ALA A 1150 21.63 35.83 -7.65
C ALA A 1150 20.31 36.40 -8.18
N ALA A 1151 19.22 36.14 -7.45
CA ALA A 1151 17.84 36.52 -7.76
C ALA A 1151 17.36 36.16 -9.18
N ASP A 1152 17.91 35.09 -9.77
CA ASP A 1152 17.80 34.77 -11.20
C ASP A 1152 17.93 36.02 -12.09
N THR A 1153 19.00 36.80 -11.87
CA THR A 1153 19.23 38.06 -12.61
C THR A 1153 20.67 38.28 -13.00
N SER A 1154 21.61 37.94 -12.11
CA SER A 1154 23.04 38.18 -12.27
C SER A 1154 23.86 36.99 -11.77
N ILE A 1155 25.16 36.97 -12.09
CA ILE A 1155 26.09 35.95 -11.57
C ILE A 1155 27.10 36.60 -10.64
N CYS A 1156 27.31 35.94 -9.52
CA CYS A 1156 28.17 36.31 -8.42
C CYS A 1156 29.20 35.20 -8.14
N LEU A 1157 30.18 35.52 -7.31
CA LEU A 1157 31.23 34.63 -6.85
C LEU A 1157 31.26 34.62 -5.32
N ALA A 1158 31.42 33.44 -4.72
CA ALA A 1158 31.77 33.27 -3.33
C ALA A 1158 32.94 32.27 -3.20
N LYS A 1159 33.66 32.32 -2.09
CA LYS A 1159 34.82 31.44 -1.82
C LYS A 1159 34.73 30.82 -0.43
N GLY A 1160 35.38 29.69 -0.22
CA GLY A 1160 35.48 29.05 1.09
C GLY A 1160 36.51 27.94 1.10
N ARG A 1161 37.03 27.58 2.29
CA ARG A 1161 37.97 26.47 2.41
C ARG A 1161 37.24 25.15 2.55
N VAL A 1162 37.81 24.08 2.01
CA VAL A 1162 37.25 22.73 2.15
C VAL A 1162 37.09 22.34 3.62
N GLY A 1163 38.05 22.68 4.48
CA GLY A 1163 37.99 22.40 5.92
C GLY A 1163 36.94 23.18 6.69
N ASP A 1164 36.45 24.31 6.15
CA ASP A 1164 35.34 25.06 6.74
C ASP A 1164 34.00 24.44 6.34
N LEU A 1165 33.90 23.96 5.09
CA LEU A 1165 32.70 23.32 4.56
C LEU A 1165 32.53 21.88 5.08
N ILE A 1166 33.62 21.20 5.41
CA ILE A 1166 33.62 19.87 6.03
C ILE A 1166 34.20 20.03 7.45
N PRO A 1167 33.36 20.17 8.49
CA PRO A 1167 33.81 20.47 9.84
C PRO A 1167 34.82 19.47 10.40
N GLU A 1168 35.71 19.92 11.29
CA GLU A 1168 36.81 19.12 11.84
C GLU A 1168 36.34 17.79 12.45
N GLU A 1169 35.22 17.78 13.15
CA GLU A 1169 34.64 16.57 13.77
C GLU A 1169 34.31 15.49 12.72
N VAL A 1170 33.68 15.88 11.61
CA VAL A 1170 33.39 14.99 10.48
C VAL A 1170 34.69 14.45 9.88
N ARG A 1171 35.68 15.34 9.67
CA ARG A 1171 36.98 14.96 9.09
C ARG A 1171 37.76 13.98 9.97
N ARG A 1172 37.73 14.15 11.29
CA ARG A 1172 38.37 13.24 12.25
C ARG A 1172 37.69 11.87 12.28
N ARG A 1173 36.36 11.85 12.24
CA ARG A 1173 35.56 10.62 12.17
C ARG A 1173 35.91 9.80 10.92
N LEU A 1174 35.94 10.44 9.75
CA LEU A 1174 36.28 9.77 8.49
C LEU A 1174 37.72 9.24 8.44
N LYS A 1175 38.66 9.88 9.16
CA LYS A 1175 40.05 9.42 9.31
C LYS A 1175 40.24 8.29 10.33
N GLY A 1176 39.18 7.82 11.00
CA GLY A 1176 39.22 6.69 11.94
C GLY A 1176 39.85 6.98 13.31
N ASN A 1177 39.83 8.24 13.76
CA ASN A 1177 40.48 8.70 15.01
C ASN A 1177 39.50 8.93 16.19
N ILE A 1178 38.35 8.25 16.22
CA ILE A 1178 37.39 8.26 17.34
C ILE A 1178 36.95 6.84 17.66
#